data_AF-B4Q0F9-F1
#
_entry.id   AF-B4Q0F9-F1
#
_cell.length_a   1.000
_cell.length_b   1.000
_cell.length_c   1.000
_cell.angle_alpha   90.00
_cell.angle_beta   90.00
_cell.angle_gamma   90.00
#
_symmetry.space_group_name_H-M   'P 1'
#
loop_
_entity.id
_entity.type
_entity.pdbx_description
1 polymer ?
#
loop_
_entity_poly.entity_id
_entity_poly.type
_entity_poly.pdbx_seq_one_letter_code
_entity_poly.pdbx_strand_id
1 'polypeptide(L)'
;MDEPSDDENSEPTPKKIKREWVKSYSNKAMEMMKKMGYENDKGLGKSNQGRLEPIIAVQQDGRRGFGLKLDTVQSSAGQWDPACEELEIPEPVLWLHNPGSRADAYSLDQLMGHVVTGEKKLTLDGETRYCEPAILHHIINAKTVFDDLNDSEKRRARSRCNPFETIRSSIFLNRAAVKMANIDSMCDFMFTNPRDPAGESLVAPDELLYFTDMCAGPGGFSEYVLFRKSWEAKGFGFTLRGANDFKLEKFFAASPESFDTFYGVKEDGNIFDESNQDSLNEYVRMHTPQGVHFAMADGGFSVEGQENIQEILSKQLYLCQFLTALKILRPNGSFVCKVFDLFTPFSVGLVYLMYKCFHQIAIIKPNSSRPANSERYLVCKYKRSDAETAGIIAYLNTVNLMLSDESQLEENDVLEIFDANELAEDEDFLRYIIDSNNAIGKKQIVGLRKIAAFAQNLELKETKQSEVRQECLKRWGLPDKLRQAPEIKPTDRLLDELLADWGNERSWLSVPATEMSGVASLNTAVKNVADWYFVPVGREETNINACSLFLCKSRGNLLRYTEHKKWELVETAFEVQPRSIFFGQIVYEFYGEGRTIQRVAALHIIDGICLGGIDIRRRPFRERVSMCDKFARSLNKPYRKERTFGALRSKPFFRLQDIGTFFADMRHYVLKDNSQRFGYALDDKKFFVPGGILMFCDLTKYYVSAHSRSRGQLYYFNVKNKEAYYKDQIPSKKANEIFASFRCSFSYRLLWKWTDLRQVEELATDDNPKILFRSDFVKFIADKLGHS
;
A
#
# COMPACT_ATOMS: atom_id res chain seq x y z
N MET A 1 -28.12 -11.33 14.01
CA MET A 1 -28.10 -12.71 13.49
C MET A 1 -27.32 -12.60 12.21
N ASP A 2 -26.05 -12.98 12.27
CA ASP A 2 -25.12 -12.78 11.17
C ASP A 2 -25.26 -13.97 10.22
N GLU A 3 -25.86 -13.75 9.05
CA GLU A 3 -25.75 -14.70 7.95
C GLU A 3 -24.28 -14.78 7.51
N PRO A 4 -23.69 -15.97 7.39
CA PRO A 4 -22.37 -16.11 6.82
C PRO A 4 -22.49 -15.81 5.31
N SER A 5 -22.07 -14.61 4.88
CA SER A 5 -21.88 -14.33 3.47
C SER A 5 -20.86 -15.32 2.91
N ASP A 6 -21.22 -16.07 1.87
CA ASP A 6 -20.32 -16.96 1.13
C ASP A 6 -19.38 -16.15 0.20
N ASP A 7 -18.87 -15.02 0.71
CA ASP A 7 -17.85 -14.21 0.06
C ASP A 7 -16.64 -15.11 -0.25
N GLU A 8 -16.24 -15.18 -1.52
CA GLU A 8 -15.12 -15.98 -2.01
C GLU A 8 -13.80 -15.68 -1.27
N ASN A 9 -13.72 -14.52 -0.61
CA ASN A 9 -12.61 -14.09 0.23
C ASN A 9 -12.83 -14.31 1.74
N SER A 10 -14.03 -14.68 2.19
CA SER A 10 -14.29 -14.97 3.60
C SER A 10 -13.78 -16.35 3.98
N GLU A 11 -13.01 -16.41 5.06
CA GLU A 11 -12.77 -17.65 5.79
C GLU A 11 -13.88 -17.78 6.84
N PRO A 12 -14.40 -18.99 7.11
CA PRO A 12 -15.22 -19.20 8.29
C PRO A 12 -14.43 -18.70 9.50
N THR A 13 -15.07 -17.89 10.34
CA THR A 13 -14.45 -17.41 11.58
C THR A 13 -13.81 -18.61 12.29
N PRO A 14 -12.55 -18.51 12.74
CA PRO A 14 -11.97 -19.57 13.55
C PRO A 14 -12.89 -19.69 14.76
N LYS A 15 -13.70 -20.76 14.78
CA LYS A 15 -14.45 -21.13 15.97
C LYS A 15 -13.42 -21.08 17.09
N LYS A 16 -13.66 -20.26 18.13
CA LYS A 16 -12.89 -20.35 19.38
C LYS A 16 -12.70 -21.85 19.63
N ILE A 17 -11.45 -22.31 19.60
CA ILE A 17 -11.14 -23.74 19.63
C ILE A 17 -11.92 -24.33 20.80
N LYS A 18 -13.00 -25.06 20.49
CA LYS A 18 -13.77 -25.74 21.52
C LYS A 18 -12.86 -26.85 22.01
N ARG A 19 -12.21 -26.61 23.15
CA ARG A 19 -11.34 -27.56 23.88
C ARG A 19 -12.10 -28.79 24.40
N GLU A 20 -13.34 -28.99 23.99
CA GLU A 20 -14.20 -30.11 24.40
C GLU A 20 -13.64 -31.45 23.91
N TRP A 21 -12.99 -31.50 22.74
CA TRP A 21 -12.39 -32.74 22.22
C TRP A 21 -11.20 -33.24 23.05
N VAL A 22 -10.44 -32.35 23.72
CA VAL A 22 -9.33 -32.77 24.60
C VAL A 22 -9.86 -33.61 25.78
N LYS A 23 -11.13 -33.41 26.17
CA LYS A 23 -11.80 -34.24 27.18
C LYS A 23 -12.37 -35.55 26.61
N SER A 24 -12.42 -35.72 25.29
CA SER A 24 -13.00 -36.90 24.64
C SER A 24 -11.98 -37.99 24.29
N TYR A 25 -10.68 -37.75 24.51
CA TYR A 25 -9.61 -38.72 24.24
C TYR A 25 -9.06 -39.32 25.53
N SER A 26 -8.70 -40.61 25.48
CA SER A 26 -8.07 -41.28 26.61
C SER A 26 -6.65 -40.74 26.85
N ASN A 27 -6.21 -40.75 28.12
CA ASN A 27 -4.84 -40.36 28.50
C ASN A 27 -3.77 -41.10 27.68
N LYS A 28 -4.05 -42.35 27.29
CA LYS A 28 -3.16 -43.21 26.50
C LYS A 28 -2.98 -42.70 25.06
N ALA A 29 -4.04 -42.20 24.44
CA ALA A 29 -3.95 -41.59 23.11
C ALA A 29 -3.14 -40.29 23.12
N MET A 30 -3.29 -39.49 24.19
CA MET A 30 -2.51 -38.26 24.39
C MET A 30 -1.01 -38.52 24.58
N GLU A 31 -0.63 -39.57 25.32
CA GLU A 31 0.76 -39.97 25.46
C GLU A 31 1.37 -40.48 24.14
N MET A 32 0.60 -41.24 23.35
CA MET A 32 1.04 -41.66 22.01
C MET A 32 1.26 -40.48 21.08
N MET A 33 0.34 -39.51 21.06
CA MET A 33 0.50 -38.30 20.25
C MET A 33 1.74 -37.50 20.65
N LYS A 34 1.99 -37.32 21.96
CA LYS A 34 3.23 -36.69 22.45
C LYS A 34 4.49 -37.43 22.01
N LYS A 35 4.50 -38.76 22.07
CA LYS A 35 5.64 -39.58 21.58
C LYS A 35 5.86 -39.46 20.07
N MET A 36 4.84 -39.09 19.30
CA MET A 36 4.91 -38.83 17.86
C MET A 36 5.20 -37.36 17.51
N GLY A 37 5.59 -36.54 18.49
CA GLY A 37 6.01 -35.15 18.26
C GLY A 37 4.88 -34.13 18.29
N TYR A 38 3.72 -34.48 18.84
CA TYR A 38 2.66 -33.50 19.08
C TYR A 38 3.08 -32.49 20.17
N GLU A 39 3.19 -31.22 19.78
CA GLU A 39 3.33 -30.08 20.68
C GLU A 39 2.03 -29.27 20.70
N ASN A 40 1.67 -28.71 21.86
CA ASN A 40 0.47 -27.87 21.96
C ASN A 40 0.57 -26.68 20.98
N ASP A 41 -0.52 -26.41 20.26
CA ASP A 41 -0.66 -25.32 19.29
C ASP A 41 0.28 -25.40 18.07
N LYS A 42 0.83 -26.59 17.77
CA LYS A 42 1.61 -26.85 16.55
C LYS A 42 1.03 -28.01 15.74
N GLY A 43 1.09 -27.89 14.42
CA GLY A 43 0.62 -28.92 13.50
C GLY A 43 1.48 -30.18 13.56
N LEU A 44 0.88 -31.37 13.41
CA LEU A 44 1.64 -32.63 13.44
C LEU A 44 2.63 -32.73 12.23
N GLY A 45 3.94 -32.84 12.48
CA GLY A 45 4.94 -33.02 11.41
C GLY A 45 6.30 -32.41 11.75
N LYS A 46 7.36 -32.82 11.05
CA LYS A 46 8.76 -32.38 11.31
C LYS A 46 8.97 -30.85 11.24
N SER A 47 8.09 -30.15 10.53
CA SER A 47 8.12 -28.68 10.33
C SER A 47 6.88 -27.97 10.90
N ASN A 48 6.12 -28.62 11.79
CA ASN A 48 4.88 -28.12 12.40
C ASN A 48 3.75 -27.79 11.40
N GLN A 49 3.74 -28.45 10.24
CA GLN A 49 2.87 -28.17 9.10
C GLN A 49 1.53 -28.92 9.09
N GLY A 50 1.33 -29.86 10.02
CA GLY A 50 0.12 -30.68 10.07
C GLY A 50 -1.12 -29.95 10.55
N ARG A 51 -2.24 -30.66 10.56
CA ARG A 51 -3.51 -30.13 11.10
C ARG A 51 -3.39 -29.98 12.63
N LEU A 52 -3.94 -28.88 13.14
CA LEU A 52 -4.12 -28.63 14.58
C LEU A 52 -5.35 -29.35 15.15
N GLU A 53 -6.32 -29.67 14.28
CA GLU A 53 -7.55 -30.38 14.65
C GLU A 53 -7.43 -31.88 14.36
N PRO A 54 -7.92 -32.76 15.25
CA PRO A 54 -8.00 -34.19 14.97
C PRO A 54 -8.96 -34.47 13.79
N ILE A 55 -8.76 -35.61 13.12
CA ILE A 55 -9.69 -36.08 12.09
C ILE A 55 -11.02 -36.40 12.77
N ILE A 56 -12.03 -35.56 12.52
CA ILE A 56 -13.40 -35.80 13.00
C ILE A 56 -13.93 -37.02 12.23
N ALA A 57 -14.37 -38.04 12.96
CA ALA A 57 -15.10 -39.17 12.36
C ALA A 57 -16.33 -38.62 11.64
N VAL A 58 -16.53 -38.99 10.38
CA VAL A 58 -17.62 -38.49 9.54
C VAL A 58 -18.96 -38.80 10.23
N GLN A 59 -19.61 -37.78 10.78
CA GLN A 59 -21.02 -37.86 11.14
C GLN A 59 -21.82 -37.61 9.86
N GLN A 60 -22.69 -38.55 9.54
CA GLN A 60 -23.53 -38.53 8.36
C GLN A 60 -24.69 -37.55 8.64
N ASP A 61 -24.61 -36.34 8.12
CA ASP A 61 -25.71 -35.36 8.24
C ASP A 61 -26.73 -35.58 7.11
N GLY A 62 -27.96 -35.96 7.50
CA GLY A 62 -29.12 -36.08 6.62
C GLY A 62 -29.79 -37.46 6.62
N ARG A 63 -31.01 -37.54 6.06
CA ARG A 63 -31.83 -38.76 5.91
C ARG A 63 -31.30 -39.72 4.82
N ARG A 64 -29.97 -39.86 4.67
CA ARG A 64 -29.36 -40.81 3.74
C ARG A 64 -29.22 -42.15 4.46
N GLY A 65 -30.29 -42.95 4.44
CA GLY A 65 -30.25 -44.33 4.92
C GLY A 65 -29.26 -45.18 4.11
N PHE A 66 -28.74 -46.24 4.73
CA PHE A 66 -27.98 -47.28 4.03
C PHE A 66 -28.81 -47.80 2.85
N GLY A 67 -28.32 -47.63 1.61
CA GLY A 67 -28.88 -48.30 0.43
C GLY A 67 -29.48 -47.41 -0.67
N LEU A 68 -29.43 -46.07 -0.60
CA LEU A 68 -29.83 -45.24 -1.74
C LEU A 68 -28.73 -45.26 -2.82
N LYS A 69 -28.92 -46.06 -3.87
CA LYS A 69 -28.13 -45.96 -5.10
C LYS A 69 -28.58 -44.71 -5.85
N LEU A 70 -27.64 -43.81 -6.16
CA LEU A 70 -27.84 -42.76 -7.16
C LEU A 70 -28.29 -43.44 -8.46
N ASP A 71 -29.38 -42.96 -9.07
CA ASP A 71 -29.73 -43.34 -10.43
C ASP A 71 -28.56 -42.95 -11.33
N THR A 72 -27.81 -43.98 -11.72
CA THR A 72 -26.66 -43.92 -12.58
C THR A 72 -27.08 -43.45 -13.97
N VAL A 73 -26.99 -42.14 -14.20
CA VAL A 73 -26.72 -41.64 -15.55
C VAL A 73 -25.28 -42.05 -15.88
N GLN A 74 -25.16 -42.95 -16.87
CA GLN A 74 -23.91 -43.52 -17.35
C GLN A 74 -22.92 -42.43 -17.80
N SER A 75 -21.93 -42.15 -16.96
CA SER A 75 -20.58 -41.81 -17.42
C SER A 75 -19.61 -42.53 -16.49
N SER A 76 -18.42 -42.85 -16.98
CA SER A 76 -17.32 -43.55 -16.30
C SER A 76 -16.99 -42.96 -14.91
N ALA A 77 -17.78 -43.33 -13.90
CA ALA A 77 -17.80 -42.70 -12.60
C ALA A 77 -16.52 -43.04 -11.79
N GLY A 78 -15.75 -42.01 -11.46
CA GLY A 78 -14.63 -42.08 -10.48
C GLY A 78 -13.21 -42.12 -11.06
N GLN A 79 -13.03 -42.11 -12.37
CA GLN A 79 -11.70 -42.00 -13.01
C GLN A 79 -11.40 -40.53 -13.34
N TRP A 80 -10.64 -39.86 -12.48
CA TRP A 80 -9.96 -38.61 -12.83
C TRP A 80 -8.62 -38.96 -13.47
N ASP A 81 -8.38 -38.51 -14.70
CA ASP A 81 -7.08 -38.62 -15.35
C ASP A 81 -6.24 -37.37 -15.03
N PRO A 82 -5.15 -37.49 -14.25
CA PRO A 82 -4.27 -36.36 -13.97
C PRO A 82 -3.61 -35.75 -15.20
N ALA A 83 -3.53 -36.47 -16.34
CA ALA A 83 -2.97 -35.95 -17.58
C ALA A 83 -3.84 -34.87 -18.24
N CYS A 84 -5.12 -34.76 -17.85
CA CYS A 84 -6.04 -33.73 -18.34
C CYS A 84 -5.77 -32.33 -17.74
N GLU A 85 -4.97 -32.22 -16.68
CA GLU A 85 -4.65 -30.95 -16.00
C GLU A 85 -3.16 -30.63 -16.13
N GLU A 86 -2.88 -29.51 -16.82
CA GLU A 86 -1.54 -28.94 -16.93
C GLU A 86 -1.37 -27.81 -15.90
N LEU A 87 -0.35 -27.94 -15.04
CA LEU A 87 -0.02 -26.91 -14.05
C LEU A 87 1.12 -26.03 -14.59
N GLU A 88 0.76 -24.80 -14.95
CA GLU A 88 1.72 -23.79 -15.42
C GLU A 88 2.25 -22.96 -14.24
N ILE A 89 3.52 -23.15 -13.89
CA ILE A 89 4.23 -22.36 -12.87
C ILE A 89 5.64 -22.05 -13.42
N PRO A 90 5.94 -20.83 -13.88
CA PRO A 90 5.11 -19.63 -13.78
C PRO A 90 3.97 -19.63 -14.81
N GLU A 91 2.89 -18.93 -14.48
CA GLU A 91 1.79 -18.67 -15.40
C GLU A 91 2.25 -17.76 -16.55
N PRO A 92 1.89 -18.06 -17.82
CA PRO A 92 2.19 -17.18 -18.93
C PRO A 92 1.31 -15.92 -18.89
N VAL A 93 1.88 -14.78 -19.29
CA VAL A 93 1.13 -13.54 -19.51
C VAL A 93 1.23 -13.16 -20.98
N LEU A 94 0.09 -13.23 -21.68
CA LEU A 94 -0.02 -12.81 -23.07
C LEU A 94 -0.49 -11.36 -23.13
N TRP A 95 0.46 -10.46 -23.39
CA TRP A 95 0.20 -9.03 -23.55
C TRP A 95 -0.28 -8.72 -24.97
N LEU A 96 -1.44 -8.10 -25.07
CA LEU A 96 -1.90 -7.46 -26.29
C LEU A 96 -1.37 -6.03 -26.33
N HIS A 97 -0.62 -5.69 -27.36
CA HIS A 97 -0.13 -4.35 -27.60
C HIS A 97 -1.12 -3.58 -28.47
N ASN A 98 -1.25 -2.28 -28.24
CA ASN A 98 -2.11 -1.40 -29.04
C ASN A 98 -1.29 -0.56 -30.05
N PRO A 99 -1.00 -1.08 -31.26
CA PRO A 99 -0.30 -0.34 -32.31
C PRO A 99 -1.21 0.58 -33.13
N GLY A 100 -2.53 0.37 -33.08
CA GLY A 100 -3.52 1.00 -33.96
C GLY A 100 -4.06 2.35 -33.48
N SER A 101 -5.33 2.63 -33.81
CA SER A 101 -6.05 3.81 -33.32
C SER A 101 -6.01 3.88 -31.79
N ARG A 102 -5.79 5.08 -31.27
CA ARG A 102 -5.69 5.33 -29.83
C ARG A 102 -7.00 5.94 -29.31
N ALA A 103 -7.05 6.18 -28.00
CA ALA A 103 -8.22 6.75 -27.34
C ALA A 103 -8.64 8.13 -27.90
N ASP A 104 -7.71 8.92 -28.45
CA ASP A 104 -7.98 10.25 -29.02
C ASP A 104 -8.73 10.22 -30.36
N ALA A 105 -8.81 9.06 -31.01
CA ALA A 105 -9.63 8.86 -32.20
C ALA A 105 -11.14 8.84 -31.89
N TYR A 106 -11.52 8.74 -30.61
CA TYR A 106 -12.90 8.53 -30.19
C TYR A 106 -13.46 9.74 -29.46
N SER A 107 -14.47 10.37 -30.05
CA SER A 107 -15.26 11.42 -29.41
C SER A 107 -16.47 10.84 -28.67
N LEU A 108 -17.02 11.61 -27.72
CA LEU A 108 -18.27 11.26 -27.03
C LEU A 108 -19.39 11.01 -28.05
N ASP A 109 -19.60 11.95 -28.99
CA ASP A 109 -20.69 11.88 -29.96
C ASP A 109 -20.58 10.65 -30.88
N GLN A 110 -19.37 10.28 -31.29
CA GLN A 110 -19.14 9.09 -32.10
C GLN A 110 -19.49 7.82 -31.30
N LEU A 111 -18.95 7.68 -30.08
CA LEU A 111 -19.18 6.51 -29.24
C LEU A 111 -20.63 6.37 -28.78
N MET A 112 -21.35 7.48 -28.59
CA MET A 112 -22.78 7.43 -28.30
C MET A 112 -23.59 6.82 -29.44
N GLY A 113 -23.14 6.97 -30.70
CA GLY A 113 -23.72 6.29 -31.85
C GLY A 113 -23.55 4.76 -31.83
N HIS A 114 -22.66 4.23 -31.00
CA HIS A 114 -22.39 2.79 -30.89
C HIS A 114 -23.26 2.10 -29.82
N VAL A 115 -24.01 2.86 -29.01
CA VAL A 115 -24.81 2.30 -27.93
C VAL A 115 -26.03 1.57 -28.49
N VAL A 116 -26.18 0.31 -28.13
CA VAL A 116 -27.37 -0.49 -28.47
C VAL A 116 -28.14 -0.81 -27.19
N THR A 117 -29.41 -0.43 -27.16
CA THR A 117 -30.34 -0.78 -26.08
C THR A 117 -31.34 -1.84 -26.55
N GLY A 118 -31.82 -2.66 -25.63
CA GLY A 118 -32.83 -3.69 -25.92
C GLY A 118 -33.30 -4.40 -24.66
N GLU A 119 -34.07 -5.47 -24.81
CA GLU A 119 -34.60 -6.22 -23.67
C GLU A 119 -33.49 -6.77 -22.76
N LYS A 120 -33.71 -6.69 -21.45
CA LYS A 120 -32.76 -7.18 -20.46
C LYS A 120 -32.55 -8.69 -20.59
N LYS A 121 -31.32 -9.09 -20.86
CA LYS A 121 -30.94 -10.51 -20.98
C LYS A 121 -30.69 -11.13 -19.60
N LEU A 122 -31.29 -12.30 -19.35
CA LEU A 122 -31.13 -13.07 -18.09
C LEU A 122 -30.52 -14.46 -18.32
N THR A 123 -29.83 -14.64 -19.44
CA THR A 123 -29.09 -15.87 -19.77
C THR A 123 -27.83 -15.52 -20.57
N LEU A 124 -26.80 -16.35 -20.49
CA LEU A 124 -25.66 -16.29 -21.42
C LEU A 124 -25.89 -17.09 -22.71
N ASP A 125 -27.04 -17.75 -22.86
CA ASP A 125 -27.33 -18.53 -24.05
C ASP A 125 -27.21 -17.67 -25.32
N GLY A 126 -26.47 -18.20 -26.30
CA GLY A 126 -26.20 -17.50 -27.56
C GLY A 126 -25.08 -16.45 -27.52
N GLU A 127 -24.46 -16.16 -26.37
CA GLU A 127 -23.29 -15.25 -26.27
C GLU A 127 -22.00 -15.89 -26.83
N THR A 128 -22.01 -16.18 -28.13
CA THR A 128 -20.96 -16.95 -28.82
C THR A 128 -20.13 -16.10 -29.79
N ARG A 129 -20.33 -14.78 -29.80
CA ARG A 129 -19.60 -13.86 -30.69
C ARG A 129 -18.08 -13.86 -30.39
N TYR A 130 -17.70 -14.03 -29.12
CA TYR A 130 -16.32 -13.95 -28.65
C TYR A 130 -15.83 -15.25 -27.98
N CYS A 131 -16.46 -16.39 -28.28
CA CYS A 131 -15.99 -17.70 -27.85
C CYS A 131 -16.53 -18.81 -28.77
N GLU A 132 -15.88 -19.97 -28.78
CA GLU A 132 -16.42 -21.14 -29.47
C GLU A 132 -17.75 -21.59 -28.80
N PRO A 133 -18.84 -21.82 -29.56
CA PRO A 133 -20.13 -22.24 -29.00
C PRO A 133 -20.05 -23.48 -28.11
N ALA A 134 -19.18 -24.42 -28.45
CA ALA A 134 -18.95 -25.63 -27.67
C ALA A 134 -18.37 -25.34 -26.28
N ILE A 135 -17.51 -24.32 -26.15
CA ILE A 135 -16.91 -23.94 -24.87
C ILE A 135 -17.97 -23.38 -23.93
N LEU A 136 -18.78 -22.43 -24.40
CA LEU A 136 -19.86 -21.85 -23.60
C LEU A 136 -20.85 -22.92 -23.13
N HIS A 137 -21.32 -23.76 -24.06
CA HIS A 137 -22.23 -24.85 -23.76
C HIS A 137 -21.66 -25.82 -22.72
N HIS A 138 -20.38 -26.19 -22.84
CA HIS A 138 -19.73 -27.07 -21.87
C HIS A 138 -19.52 -26.42 -20.50
N ILE A 139 -19.24 -25.11 -20.42
CA ILE A 139 -19.13 -24.40 -19.14
C ILE A 139 -20.49 -24.39 -18.43
N ILE A 140 -21.55 -23.98 -19.13
CA ILE A 140 -22.92 -23.91 -18.58
C ILE A 140 -23.34 -25.30 -18.08
N ASN A 141 -23.19 -26.34 -18.89
CA ASN A 141 -23.54 -27.71 -18.50
C ASN A 141 -22.66 -28.29 -17.40
N ALA A 142 -21.37 -27.92 -17.36
CA ALA A 142 -20.50 -28.40 -16.28
C ALA A 142 -20.86 -27.74 -14.94
N LYS A 143 -21.39 -26.51 -14.95
CA LYS A 143 -21.86 -25.81 -13.75
C LYS A 143 -23.15 -26.45 -13.19
N THR A 144 -24.07 -26.93 -14.04
CA THR A 144 -25.33 -27.56 -13.58
C THR A 144 -25.13 -28.91 -12.89
N VAL A 145 -24.04 -29.64 -13.17
CA VAL A 145 -23.69 -30.88 -12.44
C VAL A 145 -23.53 -30.65 -10.93
N PHE A 146 -23.29 -29.40 -10.51
CA PHE A 146 -23.17 -29.05 -9.10
C PHE A 146 -24.51 -28.76 -8.43
N ASP A 147 -25.62 -28.57 -9.16
CA ASP A 147 -26.90 -28.19 -8.57
C ASP A 147 -27.43 -29.26 -7.59
N ASP A 148 -27.10 -30.54 -7.85
CA ASP A 148 -27.49 -31.68 -7.01
C ASP A 148 -26.56 -31.93 -5.80
N LEU A 149 -25.43 -31.24 -5.70
CA LEU A 149 -24.49 -31.36 -4.59
C LEU A 149 -24.80 -30.33 -3.50
N ASN A 150 -24.69 -30.72 -2.23
CA ASN A 150 -24.78 -29.72 -1.15
C ASN A 150 -23.46 -28.92 -1.01
N ASP A 151 -23.53 -27.74 -0.39
CA ASP A 151 -22.37 -26.83 -0.33
C ASP A 151 -21.19 -27.39 0.44
N SER A 152 -21.44 -28.25 1.43
CA SER A 152 -20.37 -28.90 2.21
C SER A 152 -19.59 -29.88 1.34
N GLU A 153 -20.28 -30.67 0.52
CA GLU A 153 -19.70 -31.60 -0.45
C GLU A 153 -18.90 -30.84 -1.51
N LYS A 154 -19.48 -29.77 -2.09
CA LYS A 154 -18.78 -28.89 -3.05
C LYS A 154 -17.49 -28.32 -2.45
N ARG A 155 -17.58 -27.73 -1.26
CA ARG A 155 -16.43 -27.11 -0.58
C ARG A 155 -15.33 -28.11 -0.26
N ARG A 156 -15.69 -29.30 0.21
CA ARG A 156 -14.73 -30.38 0.51
C ARG A 156 -14.08 -30.91 -0.77
N ALA A 157 -14.84 -31.18 -1.83
CA ALA A 157 -14.31 -31.63 -3.10
C ALA A 157 -13.32 -30.60 -3.69
N ARG A 158 -13.74 -29.33 -3.75
CA ARG A 158 -12.93 -28.20 -4.21
C ARG A 158 -11.61 -28.08 -3.46
N SER A 159 -11.64 -28.18 -2.13
CA SER A 159 -10.43 -28.05 -1.31
C SER A 159 -9.44 -29.21 -1.51
N ARG A 160 -9.94 -30.42 -1.78
CA ARG A 160 -9.12 -31.62 -2.00
C ARG A 160 -8.53 -31.70 -3.40
N CYS A 161 -9.20 -31.12 -4.39
CA CYS A 161 -8.80 -31.25 -5.78
C CYS A 161 -7.93 -30.10 -6.27
N ASN A 162 -8.03 -28.90 -5.68
CA ASN A 162 -7.27 -27.73 -6.12
C ASN A 162 -5.79 -27.86 -5.66
N PRO A 163 -4.81 -27.90 -6.59
CA PRO A 163 -3.38 -27.98 -6.25
C PRO A 163 -2.88 -26.78 -5.43
N PHE A 164 -3.52 -25.62 -5.59
CA PHE A 164 -3.11 -24.36 -4.94
C PHE A 164 -3.80 -24.12 -3.59
N GLU A 165 -4.72 -24.99 -3.16
CA GLU A 165 -5.59 -24.70 -2.02
C GLU A 165 -4.84 -24.51 -0.69
N THR A 166 -3.71 -25.19 -0.50
CA THR A 166 -2.96 -25.11 0.77
C THR A 166 -2.23 -23.80 0.95
N ILE A 167 -2.08 -22.97 -0.08
CA ILE A 167 -1.52 -21.61 0.00
C ILE A 167 -2.40 -20.73 0.90
N ARG A 168 -3.72 -20.79 0.70
CA ARG A 168 -4.75 -20.02 1.43
C ARG A 168 -4.41 -18.52 1.46
N SER A 169 -4.57 -17.89 2.61
CA SER A 169 -4.24 -16.49 2.89
C SER A 169 -2.76 -16.27 3.24
N SER A 170 -1.94 -17.31 3.32
CA SER A 170 -0.53 -17.22 3.73
C SER A 170 -0.37 -16.45 5.07
N ILE A 171 0.31 -15.30 5.06
CA ILE A 171 0.49 -14.39 6.21
C ILE A 171 -0.57 -13.27 6.29
N PHE A 172 -1.46 -13.18 5.31
CA PHE A 172 -2.38 -12.05 5.11
C PHE A 172 -3.77 -12.30 5.67
N LEU A 173 -4.62 -11.28 5.61
CA LEU A 173 -5.95 -11.28 6.17
C LEU A 173 -6.94 -12.19 5.43
N ASN A 174 -6.79 -12.32 4.12
CA ASN A 174 -7.61 -13.15 3.24
C ASN A 174 -6.81 -13.60 2.01
N ARG A 175 -7.44 -14.40 1.15
CA ARG A 175 -6.83 -14.90 -0.09
C ARG A 175 -6.58 -13.83 -1.14
N ALA A 176 -7.35 -12.73 -1.15
CA ALA A 176 -7.17 -11.65 -2.12
C ALA A 176 -5.75 -11.08 -2.07
N ALA A 177 -5.16 -10.90 -0.89
CA ALA A 177 -3.76 -10.47 -0.77
C ALA A 177 -2.78 -11.39 -1.50
N VAL A 178 -3.02 -12.71 -1.47
CA VAL A 178 -2.21 -13.69 -2.18
C VAL A 178 -2.45 -13.65 -3.68
N LYS A 179 -3.67 -13.33 -4.13
CA LYS A 179 -3.96 -13.06 -5.54
C LYS A 179 -3.14 -11.88 -6.05
N MET A 180 -3.10 -10.78 -5.29
CA MET A 180 -2.27 -9.64 -5.66
C MET A 180 -0.77 -9.98 -5.66
N ALA A 181 -0.29 -10.77 -4.71
CA ALA A 181 1.10 -11.25 -4.71
C ALA A 181 1.44 -12.09 -5.96
N ASN A 182 0.52 -12.96 -6.37
CA ASN A 182 0.66 -13.77 -7.56
C ASN A 182 0.63 -12.91 -8.83
N ILE A 183 -0.33 -12.00 -8.96
CA ILE A 183 -0.47 -11.10 -10.10
C ILE A 183 0.75 -10.19 -10.24
N ASP A 184 1.20 -9.58 -9.13
CA ASP A 184 2.39 -8.72 -9.14
C ASP A 184 3.62 -9.53 -9.57
N SER A 185 3.78 -10.77 -9.10
CA SER A 185 4.85 -11.66 -9.56
C SER A 185 4.72 -12.08 -11.03
N MET A 186 3.51 -12.30 -11.55
CA MET A 186 3.27 -12.64 -12.96
C MET A 186 3.62 -11.47 -13.89
N CYS A 187 3.44 -10.24 -13.39
CA CYS A 187 3.67 -9.01 -14.14
C CYS A 187 4.99 -8.33 -13.76
N ASP A 188 6.04 -9.12 -13.45
CA ASP A 188 7.40 -8.63 -13.15
C ASP A 188 7.48 -7.54 -12.06
N PHE A 189 6.63 -7.66 -11.04
CA PHE A 189 6.46 -6.73 -9.94
C PHE A 189 6.11 -5.30 -10.37
N MET A 190 5.41 -5.13 -11.51
CA MET A 190 5.10 -3.80 -12.05
C MET A 190 4.22 -2.93 -11.16
N PHE A 191 3.52 -3.49 -10.17
CA PHE A 191 2.72 -2.68 -9.23
C PHE A 191 3.57 -2.19 -8.07
N THR A 192 4.38 -3.06 -7.46
CA THR A 192 5.24 -2.69 -6.31
C THR A 192 6.59 -2.06 -6.70
N ASN A 193 6.96 -2.18 -7.98
CA ASN A 193 8.14 -1.58 -8.59
C ASN A 193 7.84 -1.10 -10.03
N PRO A 194 6.98 -0.08 -10.19
CA PRO A 194 6.54 0.37 -11.50
C PRO A 194 7.71 0.98 -12.30
N ARG A 195 7.78 0.61 -13.59
CA ARG A 195 8.80 1.07 -14.53
C ARG A 195 8.17 1.56 -15.80
N ASP A 196 8.74 2.60 -16.40
CA ASP A 196 8.31 3.14 -17.69
C ASP A 196 8.64 2.16 -18.84
N PRO A 197 8.22 2.45 -20.09
CA PRO A 197 8.54 1.61 -21.24
C PRO A 197 10.04 1.46 -21.54
N ALA A 198 10.89 2.37 -21.05
CA ALA A 198 12.35 2.28 -21.19
C ALA A 198 13.01 1.44 -20.08
N GLY A 199 12.24 1.05 -19.06
CA GLY A 199 12.71 0.26 -17.91
C GLY A 199 13.16 1.12 -16.73
N GLU A 200 13.04 2.44 -16.79
CA GLU A 200 13.38 3.34 -15.69
C GLU A 200 12.28 3.36 -14.63
N SER A 201 12.65 3.59 -13.36
CA SER A 201 11.66 3.59 -12.28
C SER A 201 10.71 4.78 -12.43
N LEU A 202 9.40 4.52 -12.31
CA LEU A 202 8.38 5.56 -12.26
C LEU A 202 8.30 6.26 -10.90
N VAL A 203 8.99 5.73 -9.88
CA VAL A 203 9.02 6.32 -8.53
C VAL A 203 10.38 6.97 -8.32
N ALA A 204 10.42 8.31 -8.25
CA ALA A 204 11.66 9.00 -7.91
C ALA A 204 12.12 8.65 -6.48
N PRO A 205 13.43 8.75 -6.14
CA PRO A 205 13.95 8.35 -4.82
C PRO A 205 13.21 9.00 -3.63
N ASP A 206 12.85 10.28 -3.77
CA ASP A 206 12.12 11.09 -2.81
C ASP A 206 10.60 11.06 -3.01
N GLU A 207 10.07 10.33 -3.98
CA GLU A 207 8.64 10.16 -4.23
C GLU A 207 8.08 8.91 -3.53
N LEU A 208 6.84 9.00 -3.06
CA LEU A 208 6.10 7.85 -2.53
C LEU A 208 5.48 7.03 -3.68
N LEU A 209 5.39 5.73 -3.50
CA LEU A 209 4.55 4.90 -4.38
C LEU A 209 3.08 5.12 -4.03
N TYR A 210 2.37 5.91 -4.85
CA TYR A 210 0.93 6.12 -4.71
C TYR A 210 0.11 5.02 -5.39
N PHE A 211 -0.90 4.49 -4.70
CA PHE A 211 -1.86 3.52 -5.25
C PHE A 211 -3.29 3.72 -4.75
N THR A 212 -4.27 3.19 -5.48
CA THR A 212 -5.68 3.14 -5.03
C THR A 212 -6.20 1.70 -5.03
N ASP A 213 -6.98 1.33 -4.03
CA ASP A 213 -7.65 0.03 -3.89
C ASP A 213 -9.18 0.23 -3.81
N MET A 214 -9.88 -0.12 -4.89
CA MET A 214 -11.30 0.15 -5.08
C MET A 214 -12.14 -1.13 -4.93
N CYS A 215 -13.34 -1.00 -4.36
CA CYS A 215 -14.24 -2.12 -4.10
C CYS A 215 -13.56 -3.26 -3.32
N ALA A 216 -12.68 -2.88 -2.39
CA ALA A 216 -11.63 -3.76 -1.89
C ALA A 216 -11.76 -4.16 -0.42
N GLY A 217 -12.88 -3.85 0.24
CA GLY A 217 -13.10 -4.34 1.59
C GLY A 217 -13.02 -5.87 1.64
N PRO A 218 -12.31 -6.47 2.62
CA PRO A 218 -11.72 -5.86 3.83
C PRO A 218 -10.29 -5.31 3.70
N GLY A 219 -9.66 -5.30 2.52
CA GLY A 219 -8.38 -4.63 2.23
C GLY A 219 -7.20 -5.56 1.90
N GLY A 220 -7.45 -6.76 1.37
CA GLY A 220 -6.39 -7.75 1.13
C GLY A 220 -5.30 -7.29 0.16
N PHE A 221 -5.68 -6.67 -0.96
CA PHE A 221 -4.73 -6.14 -1.94
C PHE A 221 -3.85 -5.05 -1.34
N SER A 222 -4.45 -4.10 -0.60
CA SER A 222 -3.72 -3.08 0.15
C SER A 222 -2.75 -3.67 1.18
N GLU A 223 -3.13 -4.70 1.95
CA GLU A 223 -2.22 -5.34 2.91
C GLU A 223 -0.98 -5.92 2.21
N TYR A 224 -1.13 -6.51 1.03
CA TYR A 224 0.00 -7.00 0.23
C TYR A 224 0.95 -5.87 -0.19
N VAL A 225 0.41 -4.78 -0.75
CA VAL A 225 1.23 -3.64 -1.22
C VAL A 225 2.00 -3.03 -0.05
N LEU A 226 1.32 -2.81 1.09
CA LEU A 226 1.95 -2.26 2.30
C LEU A 226 2.92 -3.25 2.96
N PHE A 227 2.72 -4.57 2.83
CA PHE A 227 3.69 -5.56 3.27
C PHE A 227 4.98 -5.44 2.45
N ARG A 228 4.87 -5.23 1.14
CA ARG A 228 6.03 -5.12 0.24
C ARG A 228 6.75 -3.79 0.37
N LYS A 229 6.01 -2.69 0.59
CA LYS A 229 6.53 -1.31 0.47
C LYS A 229 6.52 -0.51 1.76
N SER A 230 5.87 -1.01 2.82
CA SER A 230 5.72 -0.31 4.10
C SER A 230 5.22 1.14 3.88
N TRP A 231 5.69 2.08 4.68
CA TRP A 231 5.41 3.50 4.54
C TRP A 231 5.95 4.16 3.26
N GLU A 232 6.79 3.48 2.46
CA GLU A 232 7.24 4.04 1.18
C GLU A 232 6.13 4.04 0.12
N ALA A 233 4.98 3.43 0.43
CA ALA A 233 3.75 3.54 -0.35
C ALA A 233 2.65 4.30 0.42
N LYS A 234 1.89 5.12 -0.30
CA LYS A 234 0.67 5.78 0.17
C LYS A 234 -0.52 5.21 -0.60
N GLY A 235 -1.46 4.60 0.11
CA GLY A 235 -2.65 4.01 -0.49
C GLY A 235 -3.91 4.82 -0.21
N PHE A 236 -4.85 4.78 -1.15
CA PHE A 236 -6.20 5.32 -1.01
C PHE A 236 -7.21 4.19 -1.17
N GLY A 237 -8.09 4.01 -0.19
CA GLY A 237 -9.10 2.96 -0.19
C GLY A 237 -10.48 3.53 -0.48
N PHE A 238 -11.22 2.88 -1.39
CA PHE A 238 -12.60 3.27 -1.71
C PHE A 238 -13.49 2.04 -1.78
N THR A 239 -14.41 1.85 -0.83
CA THR A 239 -15.28 0.67 -0.75
C THR A 239 -16.59 1.01 -0.04
N LEU A 240 -17.63 0.22 -0.28
CA LEU A 240 -18.92 0.34 0.43
C LEU A 240 -18.73 0.25 1.95
N ARG A 241 -19.44 1.10 2.70
CA ARG A 241 -19.46 1.04 4.17
C ARG A 241 -20.16 -0.22 4.69
N GLY A 242 -19.98 -0.48 5.99
CA GLY A 242 -20.70 -1.53 6.72
C GLY A 242 -20.00 -2.89 6.69
N ALA A 243 -20.70 -3.92 6.23
CA ALA A 243 -20.18 -5.29 6.19
C ALA A 243 -18.94 -5.40 5.29
N ASN A 244 -18.94 -4.65 4.18
CA ASN A 244 -17.92 -4.66 3.14
C ASN A 244 -16.85 -3.57 3.34
N ASP A 245 -16.72 -3.04 4.56
CA ASP A 245 -15.74 -1.99 4.87
C ASP A 245 -14.34 -2.56 5.15
N PHE A 246 -13.32 -1.73 4.99
CA PHE A 246 -11.93 -2.05 5.33
C PHE A 246 -11.80 -2.48 6.79
N LYS A 247 -10.95 -3.50 7.04
CA LYS A 247 -10.63 -4.00 8.38
C LYS A 247 -9.16 -3.77 8.69
N LEU A 248 -8.77 -2.50 8.75
CA LEU A 248 -7.36 -2.07 8.94
C LEU A 248 -6.74 -2.64 10.22
N GLU A 249 -7.54 -2.83 11.27
CA GLU A 249 -7.13 -3.44 12.53
C GLU A 249 -6.72 -4.92 12.38
N LYS A 250 -7.05 -5.55 11.25
CA LYS A 250 -6.71 -6.94 10.91
C LYS A 250 -5.50 -7.04 9.98
N PHE A 251 -4.88 -5.93 9.58
CA PHE A 251 -3.64 -5.93 8.81
C PHE A 251 -2.51 -6.37 9.76
N PHE A 252 -2.10 -7.62 9.63
CA PHE A 252 -1.08 -8.23 10.50
C PHE A 252 0.26 -8.38 9.78
N ALA A 253 0.22 -8.54 8.46
CA ALA A 253 1.41 -8.59 7.62
C ALA A 253 1.98 -7.20 7.34
N ALA A 254 1.17 -6.15 7.45
CA ALA A 254 1.56 -4.77 7.18
C ALA A 254 0.97 -3.80 8.21
N SER A 255 1.49 -2.58 8.25
CA SER A 255 0.92 -1.50 9.06
C SER A 255 0.08 -0.57 8.17
N PRO A 256 -1.16 -0.21 8.56
CA PRO A 256 -2.10 0.50 7.70
C PRO A 256 -1.98 2.04 7.78
N GLU A 257 -1.05 2.61 8.53
CA GLU A 257 -0.99 4.05 8.81
C GLU A 257 -0.78 4.92 7.54
N SER A 258 -0.10 4.38 6.52
CA SER A 258 0.04 5.02 5.19
C SER A 258 -1.14 4.75 4.24
N PHE A 259 -2.23 4.14 4.72
CA PHE A 259 -3.44 3.88 3.97
C PHE A 259 -4.57 4.80 4.41
N ASP A 260 -5.24 5.41 3.44
CA ASP A 260 -6.28 6.38 3.67
C ASP A 260 -7.61 5.92 3.07
N THR A 261 -8.55 5.54 3.94
CA THR A 261 -9.93 5.23 3.54
C THR A 261 -10.73 6.50 3.24
N PHE A 262 -11.36 6.54 2.06
CA PHE A 262 -12.19 7.64 1.59
C PHE A 262 -13.49 7.06 0.99
N TYR A 263 -14.64 7.64 1.33
CA TYR A 263 -15.96 7.07 1.03
C TYR A 263 -16.79 7.96 0.09
N GLY A 264 -16.14 8.90 -0.61
CA GLY A 264 -16.81 9.83 -1.51
C GLY A 264 -17.52 10.96 -0.78
N VAL A 265 -17.98 11.96 -1.53
CA VAL A 265 -18.71 13.11 -0.99
C VAL A 265 -20.01 12.71 -0.29
N LYS A 266 -20.63 11.59 -0.70
CA LYS A 266 -21.83 11.02 -0.08
C LYS A 266 -21.54 10.14 1.15
N GLU A 267 -20.27 9.86 1.43
CA GLU A 267 -19.84 9.07 2.58
C GLU A 267 -20.42 7.65 2.64
N ASP A 268 -20.71 7.01 1.50
CA ASP A 268 -21.24 5.65 1.41
C ASP A 268 -20.27 4.66 0.74
N GLY A 269 -19.29 5.18 -0.01
CA GLY A 269 -18.34 4.39 -0.80
C GLY A 269 -18.96 3.73 -2.02
N ASN A 270 -20.11 4.22 -2.50
CA ASN A 270 -20.76 3.68 -3.69
C ASN A 270 -20.03 4.14 -4.95
N ILE A 271 -19.40 3.19 -5.65
CA ILE A 271 -18.63 3.45 -6.87
C ILE A 271 -19.52 3.74 -8.09
N PHE A 272 -20.82 3.41 -8.05
CA PHE A 272 -21.73 3.70 -9.16
C PHE A 272 -22.09 5.19 -9.25
N ASP A 273 -21.85 5.94 -8.18
CA ASP A 273 -22.18 7.35 -8.13
C ASP A 273 -21.04 8.22 -8.68
N GLU A 274 -21.34 9.02 -9.72
CA GLU A 274 -20.37 9.91 -10.36
C GLU A 274 -19.73 10.90 -9.37
N SER A 275 -20.53 11.51 -8.49
CA SER A 275 -20.01 12.51 -7.53
C SER A 275 -19.03 11.90 -6.52
N ASN A 276 -19.23 10.63 -6.18
CA ASN A 276 -18.28 9.88 -5.37
C ASN A 276 -16.98 9.56 -6.14
N GLN A 277 -17.06 9.17 -7.41
CA GLN A 277 -15.88 8.92 -8.25
C GLN A 277 -15.05 10.21 -8.42
N ASP A 278 -15.71 11.34 -8.70
CA ASP A 278 -15.04 12.61 -8.94
C ASP A 278 -14.40 13.16 -7.66
N SER A 279 -15.10 13.09 -6.54
CA SER A 279 -14.53 13.48 -5.24
C SER A 279 -13.35 12.58 -4.82
N LEU A 280 -13.34 11.29 -5.20
CA LEU A 280 -12.16 10.42 -5.01
C LEU A 280 -10.98 10.90 -5.86
N ASN A 281 -11.22 11.25 -7.13
CA ASN A 281 -10.17 11.81 -7.99
C ASN A 281 -9.62 13.12 -7.40
N GLU A 282 -10.46 14.05 -6.99
CA GLU A 282 -10.04 15.28 -6.31
C GLU A 282 -9.18 14.98 -5.07
N TYR A 283 -9.62 14.03 -4.24
CA TYR A 283 -8.90 13.62 -3.04
C TYR A 283 -7.50 13.06 -3.32
N VAL A 284 -7.39 12.21 -4.34
CA VAL A 284 -6.11 11.67 -4.83
C VAL A 284 -5.22 12.80 -5.35
N ARG A 285 -5.77 13.70 -6.18
CA ARG A 285 -5.02 14.79 -6.82
C ARG A 285 -4.50 15.82 -5.83
N MET A 286 -5.16 16.01 -4.68
CA MET A 286 -4.62 16.82 -3.57
C MET A 286 -3.31 16.26 -2.99
N HIS A 287 -3.10 14.94 -3.05
CA HIS A 287 -1.88 14.28 -2.55
C HIS A 287 -0.84 14.04 -3.65
N THR A 288 -1.30 13.71 -4.85
CA THR A 288 -0.46 13.42 -6.02
C THR A 288 -1.12 14.07 -7.25
N PRO A 289 -0.74 15.30 -7.61
CA PRO A 289 -1.39 16.03 -8.72
C PRO A 289 -1.40 15.27 -10.05
N GLN A 290 -0.41 14.40 -10.28
CA GLN A 290 -0.33 13.55 -11.46
C GLN A 290 -1.25 12.33 -11.42
N GLY A 291 -1.82 11.97 -10.27
CA GLY A 291 -2.59 10.73 -10.08
C GLY A 291 -1.75 9.60 -9.45
N VAL A 292 -2.38 8.46 -9.19
CA VAL A 292 -1.70 7.28 -8.61
C VAL A 292 -0.89 6.50 -9.64
N HIS A 293 0.18 5.83 -9.22
CA HIS A 293 1.01 4.99 -10.10
C HIS A 293 0.24 3.78 -10.60
N PHE A 294 -0.60 3.19 -9.74
CA PHE A 294 -1.48 2.12 -10.13
C PHE A 294 -2.77 2.11 -9.32
N ALA A 295 -3.79 1.51 -9.89
CA ALA A 295 -5.06 1.25 -9.23
C ALA A 295 -5.35 -0.25 -9.27
N MET A 296 -6.00 -0.74 -8.23
CA MET A 296 -6.46 -2.12 -8.12
C MET A 296 -7.95 -2.12 -7.83
N ALA A 297 -8.66 -3.10 -8.35
CA ALA A 297 -10.07 -3.29 -8.05
C ALA A 297 -10.42 -4.79 -7.97
N ASP A 298 -11.04 -5.19 -6.85
CA ASP A 298 -11.46 -6.58 -6.59
C ASP A 298 -12.97 -6.66 -6.33
N GLY A 299 -13.75 -5.80 -6.99
CA GLY A 299 -15.18 -5.70 -6.80
C GLY A 299 -15.93 -6.96 -7.21
N GLY A 300 -16.87 -7.38 -6.36
CA GLY A 300 -17.80 -8.47 -6.61
C GLY A 300 -18.88 -8.47 -5.53
N PHE A 301 -19.98 -9.16 -5.80
CA PHE A 301 -21.07 -9.34 -4.85
C PHE A 301 -21.62 -10.76 -4.99
N SER A 302 -22.39 -11.20 -3.98
CA SER A 302 -22.99 -12.54 -4.02
C SER A 302 -24.01 -12.64 -5.15
N VAL A 303 -23.90 -13.70 -5.95
CA VAL A 303 -24.83 -14.05 -7.04
C VAL A 303 -25.36 -15.47 -6.83
N GLU A 304 -25.52 -15.86 -5.57
CA GLU A 304 -25.96 -17.20 -5.17
C GLU A 304 -27.23 -17.63 -5.92
N GLY A 305 -27.17 -18.79 -6.58
CA GLY A 305 -28.24 -19.33 -7.42
C GLY A 305 -28.36 -18.69 -8.81
N GLN A 306 -27.49 -17.75 -9.15
CA GLN A 306 -27.43 -17.05 -10.45
C GLN A 306 -25.99 -16.95 -10.98
N GLU A 307 -25.12 -17.89 -10.62
CA GLU A 307 -23.69 -17.89 -10.95
C GLU A 307 -23.42 -17.91 -12.47
N ASN A 308 -24.36 -18.43 -13.25
CA ASN A 308 -24.28 -18.48 -14.71
C ASN A 308 -24.44 -17.10 -15.37
N ILE A 309 -25.03 -16.11 -14.71
CA ILE A 309 -25.24 -14.76 -15.27
C ILE A 309 -24.45 -13.68 -14.53
N GLN A 310 -23.44 -14.08 -13.76
CA GLN A 310 -22.60 -13.18 -12.97
C GLN A 310 -21.97 -12.06 -13.81
N GLU A 311 -21.60 -12.35 -15.06
CA GLU A 311 -21.08 -11.34 -16.00
C GLU A 311 -22.09 -10.21 -16.23
N ILE A 312 -23.34 -10.55 -16.55
CA ILE A 312 -24.42 -9.60 -16.83
C ILE A 312 -24.72 -8.77 -15.58
N LEU A 313 -24.84 -9.43 -14.43
CA LEU A 313 -25.12 -8.76 -13.16
C LEU A 313 -24.00 -7.79 -12.75
N SER A 314 -22.75 -8.13 -13.07
CA SER A 314 -21.56 -7.33 -12.68
C SER A 314 -21.20 -6.23 -13.68
N LYS A 315 -21.95 -6.08 -14.79
CA LYS A 315 -21.52 -5.24 -15.91
C LYS A 315 -21.33 -3.75 -15.54
N GLN A 316 -22.22 -3.19 -14.73
CA GLN A 316 -22.10 -1.80 -14.26
C GLN A 316 -20.90 -1.64 -13.31
N LEU A 317 -20.59 -2.69 -12.53
CA LEU A 317 -19.43 -2.72 -11.66
C LEU A 317 -18.12 -2.80 -12.43
N TYR A 318 -18.06 -3.53 -13.55
CA TYR A 318 -16.90 -3.48 -14.45
C TYR A 318 -16.71 -2.06 -14.99
N LEU A 319 -17.78 -1.47 -15.53
CA LEU A 319 -17.74 -0.13 -16.08
C LEU A 319 -17.24 0.89 -15.05
N CYS A 320 -17.82 0.92 -13.85
CA CYS A 320 -17.46 1.91 -12.84
C CYS A 320 -16.05 1.74 -12.30
N GLN A 321 -15.56 0.51 -12.15
CA GLN A 321 -14.16 0.26 -11.76
C GLN A 321 -13.18 0.73 -12.85
N PHE A 322 -13.50 0.49 -14.13
CA PHE A 322 -12.68 0.92 -15.27
C PHE A 322 -12.67 2.44 -15.40
N LEU A 323 -13.86 3.06 -15.36
CA LEU A 323 -14.04 4.51 -15.40
C LEU A 323 -13.28 5.20 -14.26
N THR A 324 -13.44 4.73 -13.03
CA THR A 324 -12.78 5.32 -11.87
C THR A 324 -11.26 5.19 -11.98
N ALA A 325 -10.74 4.05 -12.45
CA ALA A 325 -9.31 3.88 -12.70
C ALA A 325 -8.79 4.91 -13.71
N LEU A 326 -9.50 5.12 -14.83
CA LEU A 326 -9.13 6.12 -15.84
C LEU A 326 -9.14 7.55 -15.28
N LYS A 327 -10.03 7.90 -14.35
CA LYS A 327 -10.07 9.22 -13.70
C LYS A 327 -8.83 9.48 -12.81
N ILE A 328 -8.41 8.48 -12.03
CA ILE A 328 -7.43 8.67 -10.92
C ILE A 328 -5.98 8.33 -11.27
N LEU A 329 -5.75 7.57 -12.34
CA LEU A 329 -4.41 7.12 -12.74
C LEU A 329 -3.60 8.25 -13.36
N ARG A 330 -2.29 8.21 -13.11
CA ARG A 330 -1.33 9.04 -13.84
C ARG A 330 -1.07 8.53 -15.26
N PRO A 331 -0.57 9.37 -16.18
CA PRO A 331 0.03 8.89 -17.43
C PRO A 331 1.12 7.85 -17.15
N ASN A 332 1.18 6.82 -17.98
CA ASN A 332 2.00 5.62 -17.78
C ASN A 332 1.65 4.78 -16.54
N GLY A 333 0.57 5.09 -15.83
CA GLY A 333 0.07 4.30 -14.71
C GLY A 333 -0.47 2.94 -15.14
N SER A 334 -0.64 2.03 -14.18
CA SER A 334 -1.12 0.66 -14.42
C SER A 334 -2.43 0.36 -13.68
N PHE A 335 -3.19 -0.62 -14.17
CA PHE A 335 -4.46 -1.00 -13.59
C PHE A 335 -4.61 -2.52 -13.52
N VAL A 336 -5.23 -3.02 -12.46
CA VAL A 336 -5.71 -4.40 -12.40
C VAL A 336 -7.12 -4.45 -11.86
N CYS A 337 -8.01 -5.16 -12.54
CA CYS A 337 -9.40 -5.32 -12.14
C CYS A 337 -9.83 -6.77 -12.22
N LYS A 338 -10.48 -7.26 -11.17
CA LYS A 338 -11.23 -8.50 -11.26
C LYS A 338 -12.38 -8.34 -12.26
N VAL A 339 -12.50 -9.33 -13.14
CA VAL A 339 -13.67 -9.54 -14.00
C VAL A 339 -14.02 -11.03 -13.96
N PHE A 340 -15.22 -11.39 -14.39
CA PHE A 340 -15.64 -12.78 -14.52
C PHE A 340 -15.57 -13.20 -15.98
N ASP A 341 -16.64 -13.79 -16.50
CA ASP A 341 -16.75 -14.09 -17.92
C ASP A 341 -16.78 -12.79 -18.75
N LEU A 342 -16.34 -12.91 -20.01
CA LEU A 342 -16.23 -11.82 -20.99
C LEU A 342 -16.84 -12.29 -22.32
N PHE A 343 -18.03 -12.85 -22.29
CA PHE A 343 -18.73 -13.37 -23.47
C PHE A 343 -19.65 -12.34 -24.12
N THR A 344 -20.18 -11.40 -23.34
CA THR A 344 -21.14 -10.41 -23.83
C THR A 344 -20.46 -9.28 -24.62
N PRO A 345 -21.13 -8.72 -25.65
CA PRO A 345 -20.64 -7.54 -26.35
C PRO A 345 -20.38 -6.33 -25.44
N PHE A 346 -21.19 -6.14 -24.40
CA PHE A 346 -20.96 -5.09 -23.40
C PHE A 346 -19.58 -5.22 -22.73
N SER A 347 -19.28 -6.40 -22.16
CA SER A 347 -18.01 -6.63 -21.47
C SER A 347 -16.81 -6.54 -22.41
N VAL A 348 -16.92 -7.09 -23.61
CA VAL A 348 -15.84 -7.02 -24.61
C VAL A 348 -15.63 -5.60 -25.12
N GLY A 349 -16.70 -4.82 -25.29
CA GLY A 349 -16.62 -3.39 -25.59
C GLY A 349 -15.90 -2.60 -24.50
N LEU A 350 -16.14 -2.90 -23.23
CA LEU A 350 -15.41 -2.28 -22.11
C LEU A 350 -13.91 -2.60 -22.18
N VAL A 351 -13.55 -3.86 -22.42
CA VAL A 351 -12.16 -4.29 -22.56
C VAL A 351 -11.49 -3.63 -23.77
N TYR A 352 -12.22 -3.47 -24.88
CA TYR A 352 -11.73 -2.78 -26.07
C TYR A 352 -11.42 -1.30 -25.78
N LEU A 353 -12.32 -0.58 -25.11
CA LEU A 353 -12.08 0.81 -24.71
C LEU A 353 -10.87 0.94 -23.77
N MET A 354 -10.69 -0.01 -22.84
CA MET A 354 -9.49 -0.07 -22.00
C MET A 354 -8.23 -0.33 -22.83
N TYR A 355 -8.29 -1.24 -23.80
CA TYR A 355 -7.21 -1.47 -24.77
C TYR A 355 -6.83 -0.20 -25.55
N LYS A 356 -7.80 0.65 -25.89
CA LYS A 356 -7.55 1.96 -26.53
C LYS A 356 -6.92 2.98 -25.58
N CYS A 357 -7.26 2.95 -24.29
CA CYS A 357 -6.75 3.84 -23.24
C CYS A 357 -5.35 3.49 -22.70
N PHE A 358 -4.83 2.29 -22.96
CA PHE A 358 -3.53 1.82 -22.45
C PHE A 358 -2.62 1.38 -23.61
N HIS A 359 -1.32 1.26 -23.36
CA HIS A 359 -0.39 0.77 -24.39
C HIS A 359 -0.44 -0.75 -24.52
N GLN A 360 -0.68 -1.45 -23.41
CA GLN A 360 -0.79 -2.90 -23.36
C GLN A 360 -1.89 -3.33 -22.39
N ILE A 361 -2.57 -4.42 -22.73
CA ILE A 361 -3.47 -5.10 -21.79
C ILE A 361 -3.17 -6.60 -21.75
N ALA A 362 -3.58 -7.27 -20.69
CA ALA A 362 -3.59 -8.71 -20.57
C ALA A 362 -4.83 -9.18 -19.81
N ILE A 363 -5.44 -10.29 -20.23
CA ILE A 363 -6.44 -11.01 -19.46
C ILE A 363 -5.75 -12.23 -18.85
N ILE A 364 -5.66 -12.27 -17.53
CA ILE A 364 -4.94 -13.32 -16.80
C ILE A 364 -5.84 -14.02 -15.80
N LYS A 365 -5.58 -15.32 -15.56
CA LYS A 365 -6.16 -16.06 -14.44
C LYS A 365 -5.02 -16.57 -13.55
N PRO A 366 -4.70 -15.89 -12.44
CA PRO A 366 -3.60 -16.31 -11.56
C PRO A 366 -3.92 -17.65 -10.90
N ASN A 367 -2.91 -18.48 -10.61
CA ASN A 367 -3.09 -19.79 -9.97
C ASN A 367 -3.68 -19.72 -8.54
N SER A 368 -3.55 -18.56 -7.89
CA SER A 368 -4.21 -18.24 -6.62
C SER A 368 -5.73 -17.99 -6.74
N SER A 369 -6.23 -17.77 -7.95
CA SER A 369 -7.66 -17.84 -8.26
C SER A 369 -8.06 -19.29 -8.51
N ARG A 370 -9.28 -19.66 -8.12
CA ARG A 370 -9.72 -21.06 -8.20
C ARG A 370 -9.91 -21.47 -9.66
N PRO A 371 -9.45 -22.67 -10.07
CA PRO A 371 -9.47 -23.06 -11.48
C PRO A 371 -10.89 -23.21 -12.07
N ALA A 372 -11.88 -23.55 -11.25
CA ALA A 372 -13.24 -23.83 -11.70
C ALA A 372 -14.19 -22.61 -11.75
N ASN A 373 -13.81 -21.46 -11.18
CA ASN A 373 -14.64 -20.26 -11.23
C ASN A 373 -14.31 -19.40 -12.47
N SER A 374 -15.22 -18.48 -12.78
CA SER A 374 -15.08 -17.57 -13.92
C SER A 374 -14.17 -16.38 -13.64
N GLU A 375 -13.69 -16.22 -12.39
CA GLU A 375 -12.82 -15.12 -11.98
C GLU A 375 -11.53 -15.09 -12.80
N ARG A 376 -11.23 -13.92 -13.36
CA ARG A 376 -10.00 -13.56 -14.05
C ARG A 376 -9.72 -12.07 -13.82
N TYR A 377 -8.60 -11.58 -14.33
CA TYR A 377 -8.17 -10.21 -14.11
C TYR A 377 -7.81 -9.56 -15.44
N LEU A 378 -8.36 -8.37 -15.69
CA LEU A 378 -7.86 -7.46 -16.71
C LEU A 378 -6.70 -6.66 -16.11
N VAL A 379 -5.52 -6.77 -16.71
CA VAL A 379 -4.32 -6.00 -16.35
C VAL A 379 -4.04 -5.02 -17.48
N CYS A 380 -3.90 -3.74 -17.17
CA CYS A 380 -3.60 -2.69 -18.13
C CYS A 380 -2.28 -2.01 -17.76
N LYS A 381 -1.44 -1.72 -18.75
CA LYS A 381 -0.11 -1.12 -18.57
C LYS A 381 0.03 0.14 -19.41
N TYR A 382 0.60 1.16 -18.77
CA TYR A 382 0.87 2.47 -19.36
C TYR A 382 -0.38 3.18 -19.87
N LYS A 383 -1.17 3.75 -18.94
CA LYS A 383 -2.29 4.63 -19.30
C LYS A 383 -1.80 5.74 -20.22
N ARG A 384 -2.53 6.02 -21.29
CA ARG A 384 -2.32 7.18 -22.15
C ARG A 384 -2.60 8.49 -21.42
N SER A 385 -2.23 9.61 -22.03
CA SER A 385 -2.42 10.93 -21.40
C SER A 385 -3.90 11.22 -21.10
N ASP A 386 -4.14 12.09 -20.12
CA ASP A 386 -5.51 12.44 -19.73
C ASP A 386 -6.29 13.07 -20.90
N ALA A 387 -5.60 13.84 -21.75
CA ALA A 387 -6.18 14.41 -22.97
C ALA A 387 -6.59 13.33 -23.99
N GLU A 388 -5.76 12.32 -24.23
CA GLU A 388 -6.09 11.21 -25.14
C GLU A 388 -7.30 10.40 -24.62
N THR A 389 -7.41 10.21 -23.30
CA THR A 389 -8.48 9.37 -22.72
C THR A 389 -9.79 10.10 -22.44
N ALA A 390 -9.84 11.43 -22.61
CA ALA A 390 -10.96 12.26 -22.14
C ALA A 390 -12.30 11.90 -22.78
N GLY A 391 -12.33 11.63 -24.10
CA GLY A 391 -13.56 11.25 -24.82
C GLY A 391 -14.16 9.94 -24.31
N ILE A 392 -13.33 8.93 -24.09
CA ILE A 392 -13.75 7.63 -23.53
C ILE A 392 -14.23 7.78 -22.08
N ILE A 393 -13.55 8.58 -21.26
CA ILE A 393 -13.99 8.84 -19.87
C ILE A 393 -15.38 9.48 -19.85
N ALA A 394 -15.61 10.50 -20.67
CA ALA A 394 -16.92 11.15 -20.78
C ALA A 394 -18.00 10.16 -21.25
N TYR A 395 -17.68 9.34 -22.26
CA TYR A 395 -18.58 8.32 -22.77
C TYR A 395 -18.98 7.28 -21.73
N LEU A 396 -18.01 6.66 -21.05
CA LEU A 396 -18.29 5.66 -20.01
C LEU A 396 -19.10 6.27 -18.86
N ASN A 397 -18.84 7.53 -18.53
CA ASN A 397 -19.62 8.24 -17.53
C ASN A 397 -21.08 8.43 -17.96
N THR A 398 -21.34 8.81 -19.21
CA THR A 398 -22.72 8.87 -19.76
C THR A 398 -23.40 7.51 -19.74
N VAL A 399 -22.72 6.43 -20.14
CA VAL A 399 -23.28 5.07 -20.08
C VAL A 399 -23.59 4.65 -18.64
N ASN A 400 -22.76 5.02 -17.65
CA ASN A 400 -23.08 4.76 -16.24
C ASN A 400 -24.36 5.48 -15.79
N LEU A 401 -24.55 6.73 -16.20
CA LEU A 401 -25.78 7.48 -15.90
C LEU A 401 -27.01 6.80 -16.52
N MET A 402 -26.90 6.30 -17.76
CA MET A 402 -27.96 5.51 -18.40
C MET A 402 -28.29 4.24 -17.60
N LEU A 403 -27.26 3.53 -17.12
CA LEU A 403 -27.42 2.31 -16.30
C LEU A 403 -27.90 2.58 -14.86
N SER A 404 -27.92 3.84 -14.43
CA SER A 404 -28.40 4.23 -13.10
C SER A 404 -29.81 4.82 -13.12
N ASP A 405 -30.37 5.09 -14.30
CA ASP A 405 -31.73 5.60 -14.45
C ASP A 405 -32.74 4.45 -14.39
N GLU A 406 -33.24 4.17 -13.19
CA GLU A 406 -34.25 3.13 -12.95
C GLU A 406 -35.52 3.30 -13.82
N SER A 407 -35.85 4.53 -14.23
CA SER A 407 -37.04 4.79 -15.07
C SER A 407 -36.91 4.26 -16.50
N GLN A 408 -35.68 4.03 -16.98
CA GLN A 408 -35.38 3.47 -18.30
C GLN A 408 -35.16 1.95 -18.28
N LEU A 409 -35.00 1.35 -17.09
CA LEU A 409 -34.47 0.00 -16.90
C LEU A 409 -35.51 -1.06 -16.51
N GLU A 410 -36.79 -0.71 -16.39
CA GLU A 410 -37.84 -1.69 -16.05
C GLU A 410 -38.01 -2.77 -17.14
N GLU A 411 -37.76 -2.46 -18.42
CA GLU A 411 -37.82 -3.41 -19.54
C GLU A 411 -36.60 -3.37 -20.49
N ASN A 412 -35.86 -2.27 -20.57
CA ASN A 412 -34.72 -2.08 -21.47
C ASN A 412 -33.38 -2.05 -20.72
N ASP A 413 -32.29 -2.42 -21.39
CA ASP A 413 -30.93 -2.43 -20.87
C ASP A 413 -29.93 -2.04 -21.97
N VAL A 414 -28.73 -1.59 -21.58
CA VAL A 414 -27.62 -1.30 -22.51
C VAL A 414 -26.89 -2.60 -22.86
N LEU A 415 -27.09 -3.12 -24.08
CA LEU A 415 -26.58 -4.43 -24.50
C LEU A 415 -25.19 -4.34 -25.16
N GLU A 416 -24.92 -3.30 -25.93
CA GLU A 416 -23.62 -3.07 -26.57
C GLU A 416 -23.20 -1.60 -26.37
N ILE A 417 -21.90 -1.38 -26.15
CA ILE A 417 -21.29 -0.04 -25.95
C ILE A 417 -20.20 0.26 -26.98
N PHE A 418 -20.08 -0.58 -28.00
CA PHE A 418 -19.13 -0.42 -29.07
C PHE A 418 -19.63 -1.17 -30.31
N ASP A 419 -19.44 -0.59 -31.50
CA ASP A 419 -19.91 -1.21 -32.74
C ASP A 419 -19.11 -2.48 -33.05
N ALA A 420 -19.84 -3.56 -33.33
CA ALA A 420 -19.25 -4.87 -33.56
C ALA A 420 -18.45 -4.95 -34.86
N ASN A 421 -18.82 -4.17 -35.89
CA ASN A 421 -18.11 -4.18 -37.16
C ASN A 421 -16.80 -3.41 -37.01
N GLU A 422 -16.81 -2.24 -36.37
CA GLU A 422 -15.60 -1.47 -36.10
C GLU A 422 -14.63 -2.25 -35.19
N LEU A 423 -15.13 -2.95 -34.18
CA LEU A 423 -14.29 -3.81 -33.34
C LEU A 423 -13.66 -4.96 -34.16
N ALA A 424 -14.40 -5.53 -35.10
CA ALA A 424 -13.93 -6.62 -35.95
C ALA A 424 -12.84 -6.20 -36.96
N GLU A 425 -12.69 -4.90 -37.24
CA GLU A 425 -11.57 -4.37 -38.04
C GLU A 425 -10.23 -4.51 -37.30
N ASP A 426 -10.23 -4.57 -35.97
CA ASP A 426 -9.05 -4.83 -35.14
C ASP A 426 -8.88 -6.36 -34.95
N GLU A 427 -8.40 -7.03 -36.00
CA GLU A 427 -8.23 -8.50 -36.04
C GLU A 427 -7.37 -9.03 -34.89
N ASP A 428 -6.36 -8.26 -34.45
CA ASP A 428 -5.48 -8.65 -33.35
C ASP A 428 -6.23 -8.67 -32.02
N PHE A 429 -7.03 -7.64 -31.73
CA PHE A 429 -7.89 -7.63 -30.55
C PHE A 429 -8.95 -8.73 -30.61
N LEU A 430 -9.63 -8.89 -31.74
CA LEU A 430 -10.69 -9.88 -31.89
C LEU A 430 -10.16 -11.31 -31.69
N ARG A 431 -9.02 -11.64 -32.30
CA ARG A 431 -8.34 -12.92 -32.09
C ARG A 431 -7.94 -13.09 -30.63
N TYR A 432 -7.36 -12.07 -30.01
CA TYR A 432 -6.92 -12.11 -28.62
C TYR A 432 -8.07 -12.42 -27.66
N ILE A 433 -9.22 -11.75 -27.79
CA ILE A 433 -10.35 -11.96 -26.88
C ILE A 433 -10.95 -13.37 -27.04
N ILE A 434 -11.08 -13.85 -28.28
CA ILE A 434 -11.57 -15.20 -28.58
C ILE A 434 -10.62 -16.26 -28.01
N ASP A 435 -9.32 -16.13 -28.28
CA ASP A 435 -8.31 -17.08 -27.80
C ASP A 435 -8.24 -17.11 -26.27
N SER A 436 -8.30 -15.93 -25.63
CA SER A 436 -8.33 -15.80 -24.17
C SER A 436 -9.56 -16.49 -23.56
N ASN A 437 -10.75 -16.21 -24.09
CA ASN A 437 -12.00 -16.81 -23.62
C ASN A 437 -11.99 -18.34 -23.79
N ASN A 438 -11.53 -18.83 -24.95
CA ASN A 438 -11.45 -20.25 -25.23
C ASN A 438 -10.42 -20.96 -24.34
N ALA A 439 -9.23 -20.37 -24.15
CA ALA A 439 -8.18 -20.96 -23.33
C ALA A 439 -8.58 -21.04 -21.85
N ILE A 440 -9.12 -19.96 -21.28
CA ILE A 440 -9.60 -19.94 -19.90
C ILE A 440 -10.80 -20.87 -19.75
N GLY A 441 -11.74 -20.87 -20.70
CA GLY A 441 -12.91 -21.75 -20.69
C GLY A 441 -12.54 -23.23 -20.72
N LYS A 442 -11.56 -23.64 -21.55
CA LYS A 442 -11.03 -25.02 -21.57
C LYS A 442 -10.47 -25.43 -20.20
N LYS A 443 -9.66 -24.57 -19.57
CA LYS A 443 -9.12 -24.82 -18.22
C LYS A 443 -10.24 -24.89 -17.16
N GLN A 444 -11.26 -24.04 -17.27
CA GLN A 444 -12.42 -24.05 -16.37
C GLN A 444 -13.22 -25.35 -16.48
N ILE A 445 -13.50 -25.85 -17.69
CA ILE A 445 -14.20 -27.12 -17.92
C ILE A 445 -13.44 -28.27 -17.25
N VAL A 446 -12.12 -28.32 -17.40
CA VAL A 446 -11.25 -29.31 -16.74
C VAL A 446 -11.38 -29.20 -15.22
N GLY A 447 -11.31 -27.98 -14.67
CA GLY A 447 -11.46 -27.72 -13.24
C GLY A 447 -12.83 -28.16 -12.69
N LEU A 448 -13.92 -27.86 -13.40
CA LEU A 448 -15.28 -28.29 -13.03
C LEU A 448 -15.39 -29.82 -13.05
N ARG A 449 -14.92 -30.48 -14.12
CA ARG A 449 -14.90 -31.95 -14.20
C ARG A 449 -14.08 -32.58 -13.07
N LYS A 450 -12.95 -31.96 -12.69
CA LYS A 450 -12.12 -32.39 -11.56
C LYS A 450 -12.89 -32.35 -10.24
N ILE A 451 -13.58 -31.25 -9.95
CA ILE A 451 -14.38 -31.12 -8.72
C ILE A 451 -15.49 -32.19 -8.72
N ALA A 452 -16.20 -32.39 -9.82
CA ALA A 452 -17.25 -33.40 -9.93
C ALA A 452 -16.71 -34.82 -9.65
N ALA A 453 -15.56 -35.18 -10.23
CA ALA A 453 -14.90 -36.46 -9.96
C ALA A 453 -14.50 -36.63 -8.49
N PHE A 454 -13.96 -35.57 -7.86
CA PHE A 454 -13.60 -35.57 -6.44
C PHE A 454 -14.80 -35.53 -5.49
N ALA A 455 -15.97 -35.04 -5.94
CA ALA A 455 -17.21 -35.11 -5.18
C ALA A 455 -17.76 -36.55 -5.18
N GLN A 456 -17.67 -37.24 -6.31
CA GLN A 456 -18.12 -38.63 -6.46
C GLN A 456 -17.16 -39.64 -5.82
N ASN A 457 -15.84 -39.39 -5.85
CA ASN A 457 -14.83 -40.30 -5.30
C ASN A 457 -14.04 -39.67 -4.14
N LEU A 458 -14.37 -40.11 -2.91
CA LEU A 458 -13.74 -39.62 -1.68
C LEU A 458 -12.29 -40.11 -1.49
N GLU A 459 -11.81 -41.09 -2.26
CA GLU A 459 -10.44 -41.58 -2.16
C GLU A 459 -9.44 -40.75 -2.98
N LEU A 460 -9.90 -39.95 -3.94
CA LEU A 460 -9.04 -39.07 -4.73
C LEU A 460 -8.36 -38.00 -3.86
N LYS A 461 -7.07 -37.79 -4.09
CA LYS A 461 -6.23 -36.81 -3.38
C LYS A 461 -5.32 -36.08 -4.36
N GLU A 462 -5.20 -34.78 -4.19
CA GLU A 462 -4.18 -33.99 -4.88
C GLU A 462 -2.85 -34.09 -4.12
N THR A 463 -1.86 -34.77 -4.70
CA THR A 463 -0.58 -35.06 -4.04
C THR A 463 0.43 -33.92 -4.15
N LYS A 464 0.24 -33.00 -5.11
CA LYS A 464 1.20 -31.92 -5.40
C LYS A 464 1.02 -30.68 -4.53
N GLN A 465 0.01 -30.61 -3.66
CA GLN A 465 -0.33 -29.38 -2.93
C GLN A 465 0.84 -28.79 -2.11
N SER A 466 1.64 -29.65 -1.45
CA SER A 466 2.77 -29.18 -0.63
C SER A 466 3.92 -28.62 -1.48
N GLU A 467 4.21 -29.26 -2.61
CA GLU A 467 5.26 -28.84 -3.55
C GLU A 467 4.86 -27.53 -4.23
N VAL A 468 3.63 -27.46 -4.74
CA VAL A 468 3.04 -26.27 -5.36
C VAL A 468 3.06 -25.09 -4.39
N ARG A 469 2.68 -25.29 -3.12
CA ARG A 469 2.74 -24.23 -2.11
C ARG A 469 4.16 -23.67 -1.97
N GLN A 470 5.16 -24.53 -1.82
CA GLN A 470 6.55 -24.08 -1.62
C GLN A 470 7.07 -23.32 -2.84
N GLU A 471 6.79 -23.81 -4.04
CA GLU A 471 7.23 -23.18 -5.28
C GLU A 471 6.54 -21.83 -5.50
N CYS A 472 5.23 -21.75 -5.33
CA CYS A 472 4.47 -20.49 -5.45
C CYS A 472 4.94 -19.45 -4.43
N LEU A 473 5.04 -19.81 -3.13
CA LEU A 473 5.45 -18.85 -2.10
C LEU A 473 6.87 -18.32 -2.35
N LYS A 474 7.79 -19.19 -2.79
CA LYS A 474 9.15 -18.79 -3.17
C LYS A 474 9.14 -17.81 -4.33
N ARG A 475 8.41 -18.11 -5.41
CA ARG A 475 8.32 -17.25 -6.61
C ARG A 475 7.71 -15.88 -6.30
N TRP A 476 6.62 -15.88 -5.55
CA TRP A 476 5.92 -14.64 -5.17
C TRP A 476 6.63 -13.87 -4.05
N GLY A 477 7.80 -14.34 -3.58
CA GLY A 477 8.56 -13.69 -2.52
C GLY A 477 7.78 -13.58 -1.21
N LEU A 478 7.01 -14.60 -0.86
CA LEU A 478 6.24 -14.69 0.38
C LEU A 478 6.91 -15.68 1.36
N PRO A 479 6.93 -15.39 2.67
CA PRO A 479 7.42 -16.34 3.65
C PRO A 479 6.46 -17.53 3.79
N ASP A 480 7.00 -18.74 3.91
CA ASP A 480 6.21 -19.93 4.27
C ASP A 480 5.91 -19.94 5.77
N LYS A 481 5.04 -19.02 6.18
CA LYS A 481 4.55 -18.86 7.54
C LYS A 481 3.04 -18.72 7.51
N LEU A 482 2.42 -19.06 8.63
CA LEU A 482 1.01 -18.80 8.85
C LEU A 482 0.82 -17.38 9.35
N ARG A 483 -0.34 -16.79 9.04
CA ARG A 483 -0.79 -15.53 9.61
C ARG A 483 -0.71 -15.57 11.14
N GLN A 484 -0.03 -14.60 11.72
CA GLN A 484 0.11 -14.44 13.16
C GLN A 484 -0.10 -12.97 13.52
N ALA A 485 -0.77 -12.71 14.65
CA ALA A 485 -0.88 -11.36 15.16
C ALA A 485 0.52 -10.80 15.51
N PRO A 486 0.78 -9.51 15.27
CA PRO A 486 2.07 -8.90 15.59
C PRO A 486 2.42 -9.06 17.07
N GLU A 487 3.67 -9.45 17.35
CA GLU A 487 4.16 -9.60 18.71
C GLU A 487 4.26 -8.23 19.43
N ILE A 488 3.70 -8.15 20.64
CA ILE A 488 3.82 -6.97 21.51
C ILE A 488 5.10 -7.10 22.33
N LYS A 489 6.18 -6.46 21.87
CA LYS A 489 7.47 -6.50 22.55
C LYS A 489 7.57 -5.49 23.71
N PRO A 490 8.20 -5.84 24.84
CA PRO A 490 8.65 -4.87 25.83
C PRO A 490 9.54 -3.80 25.20
N THR A 491 9.55 -2.60 25.79
CA THR A 491 10.27 -1.45 25.23
C THR A 491 11.76 -1.73 25.06
N ASP A 492 12.42 -2.34 26.05
CA ASP A 492 13.86 -2.64 25.97
C ASP A 492 14.21 -3.64 24.87
N ARG A 493 13.42 -4.71 24.71
CA ARG A 493 13.66 -5.70 23.65
C ARG A 493 13.50 -5.10 22.25
N LEU A 494 12.50 -4.23 22.07
CA LEU A 494 12.33 -3.52 20.81
C LEU A 494 13.47 -2.54 20.55
N LEU A 495 13.96 -1.84 21.58
CA LEU A 495 15.13 -0.97 21.46
C LEU A 495 16.38 -1.75 21.10
N ASP A 496 16.65 -2.90 21.72
CA ASP A 496 17.80 -3.75 21.38
C ASP A 496 17.76 -4.19 19.92
N GLU A 497 16.57 -4.55 19.43
CA GLU A 497 16.38 -4.94 18.03
C GLU A 497 16.62 -3.77 17.06
N LEU A 498 16.00 -2.62 17.32
CA LEU A 498 16.03 -1.48 16.38
C LEU A 498 17.33 -0.66 16.47
N LEU A 499 17.96 -0.60 17.64
CA LEU A 499 19.27 0.04 17.81
C LEU A 499 20.42 -0.90 17.43
N ALA A 500 20.19 -2.22 17.39
CA ALA A 500 21.19 -3.25 17.11
C ALA A 500 22.48 -3.02 17.92
N ASP A 501 23.64 -2.89 17.26
CA ASP A 501 24.94 -2.66 17.91
C ASP A 501 25.01 -1.36 18.73
N TRP A 502 24.13 -0.38 18.49
CA TRP A 502 24.02 0.83 19.32
C TRP A 502 23.23 0.62 20.61
N GLY A 503 22.52 -0.51 20.74
CA GLY A 503 21.77 -0.87 21.95
C GLY A 503 22.68 -1.21 23.15
N ASN A 504 23.93 -1.63 22.88
CA ASN A 504 24.91 -2.02 23.90
C ASN A 504 25.32 -0.86 24.83
N GLU A 505 25.34 0.36 24.31
CA GLU A 505 25.67 1.57 25.07
C GLU A 505 24.63 2.65 24.77
N ARG A 506 23.74 2.91 25.73
CA ARG A 506 22.62 3.85 25.56
C ARG A 506 22.88 5.24 26.18
N SER A 507 24.09 5.48 26.67
CA SER A 507 24.51 6.77 27.27
C SER A 507 24.29 7.96 26.33
N TRP A 508 24.45 7.74 25.03
CA TRP A 508 24.32 8.76 23.99
C TRP A 508 22.88 9.28 23.83
N LEU A 509 21.85 8.53 24.24
CA LEU A 509 20.44 8.95 24.16
C LEU A 509 20.17 10.23 24.96
N SER A 510 20.98 10.48 26.00
CA SER A 510 20.83 11.61 26.92
C SER A 510 21.83 12.75 26.66
N VAL A 511 22.61 12.70 25.57
CA VAL A 511 23.62 13.74 25.29
C VAL A 511 22.90 15.06 24.92
N PRO A 512 23.09 16.16 25.68
CA PRO A 512 22.49 17.45 25.37
C PRO A 512 23.12 18.06 24.12
N ALA A 513 22.40 19.00 23.49
CA ALA A 513 22.99 19.82 22.43
C ALA A 513 24.04 20.75 23.04
N THR A 514 25.08 21.09 22.26
CA THR A 514 26.05 22.10 22.70
C THR A 514 25.46 23.49 22.46
N GLU A 515 25.20 24.26 23.52
CA GLU A 515 24.65 25.61 23.39
C GLU A 515 25.69 26.60 22.86
N MET A 516 25.33 27.33 21.82
CA MET A 516 26.12 28.42 21.26
C MET A 516 25.74 29.72 21.96
N SER A 517 26.64 30.19 22.82
CA SER A 517 26.47 31.40 23.62
C SER A 517 27.33 32.56 23.12
N GLY A 518 28.24 32.39 22.16
CA GLY A 518 29.02 33.51 21.66
C GLY A 518 29.82 33.21 20.39
N VAL A 519 30.31 34.26 19.72
CA VAL A 519 31.01 34.19 18.43
C VAL A 519 32.27 33.31 18.49
N ALA A 520 32.97 33.28 19.64
CA ALA A 520 34.12 32.41 19.85
C ALA A 520 33.75 30.92 19.84
N SER A 521 32.62 30.56 20.46
CA SER A 521 32.11 29.18 20.45
C SER A 521 31.71 28.75 19.04
N LEU A 522 31.09 29.65 18.28
CA LEU A 522 30.69 29.42 16.89
C LEU A 522 31.90 29.19 15.98
N ASN A 523 32.94 30.04 16.09
CA ASN A 523 34.19 29.88 15.35
C ASN A 523 34.93 28.57 15.65
N THR A 524 34.83 28.09 16.89
CA THR A 524 35.45 26.84 17.31
C THR A 524 34.68 25.62 16.78
N ALA A 525 33.35 25.68 16.81
CA ALA A 525 32.50 24.56 16.43
C ALA A 525 32.32 24.42 14.91
N VAL A 526 32.17 25.54 14.19
CA VAL A 526 31.86 25.56 12.75
C VAL A 526 33.09 25.98 11.95
N LYS A 527 33.79 24.99 11.39
CA LYS A 527 35.01 25.21 10.59
C LYS A 527 34.68 25.72 9.18
N ASN A 528 33.75 25.05 8.49
CA ASN A 528 33.23 25.41 7.18
C ASN A 528 31.71 25.47 7.26
N VAL A 529 31.11 26.60 6.88
CA VAL A 529 29.66 26.83 6.95
C VAL A 529 28.88 25.94 5.98
N ALA A 530 29.48 25.59 4.84
CA ALA A 530 28.82 24.78 3.80
C ALA A 530 28.50 23.33 4.26
N ASP A 531 29.18 22.85 5.31
CA ASP A 531 28.97 21.52 5.88
C ASP A 531 27.79 21.45 6.87
N TRP A 532 27.23 22.60 7.23
CA TRP A 532 26.24 22.72 8.30
C TRP A 532 24.85 23.05 7.77
N TYR A 533 23.88 22.42 8.40
CA TYR A 533 22.46 22.59 8.20
C TYR A 533 21.80 22.97 9.51
N PHE A 534 20.60 23.54 9.44
CA PHE A 534 19.84 23.85 10.64
C PHE A 534 18.35 23.65 10.48
N VAL A 535 17.68 23.46 11.62
CA VAL A 535 16.22 23.35 11.72
C VAL A 535 15.70 24.31 12.80
N PRO A 536 14.58 25.01 12.55
CA PRO A 536 13.93 25.82 13.58
C PRO A 536 13.18 24.94 14.59
N VAL A 537 13.53 25.06 15.87
CA VAL A 537 12.91 24.30 16.96
C VAL A 537 11.89 25.17 17.70
N GLY A 538 10.76 24.57 18.08
CA GLY A 538 9.70 25.27 18.83
C GLY A 538 10.16 25.64 20.24
N ARG A 539 9.43 26.58 20.87
CA ARG A 539 9.69 26.97 22.27
C ARG A 539 9.47 25.80 23.23
N GLU A 540 10.36 25.69 24.21
CA GLU A 540 10.23 24.76 25.34
C GLU A 540 9.30 25.36 26.40
N GLU A 541 8.03 25.59 26.04
CA GLU A 541 7.02 26.13 26.97
C GLU A 541 6.75 25.16 28.13
N THR A 542 6.84 23.87 27.84
CA THR A 542 6.76 22.78 28.82
C THR A 542 7.83 21.74 28.52
N ASN A 543 8.12 20.88 29.50
CA ASN A 543 9.00 19.73 29.30
C ASN A 543 8.51 18.79 28.20
N ILE A 544 7.23 18.80 27.82
CA ILE A 544 6.67 17.99 26.72
C ILE A 544 7.12 18.52 25.36
N ASN A 545 7.27 19.83 25.24
CA ASN A 545 7.65 20.50 24.01
C ASN A 545 9.15 20.45 23.72
N ALA A 546 10.01 19.94 24.62
CA ALA A 546 11.44 19.83 24.33
C ALA A 546 11.73 18.76 23.26
N CYS A 547 12.74 19.01 22.42
CA CYS A 547 13.18 18.04 21.41
C CYS A 547 13.63 16.74 22.08
N SER A 548 13.18 15.60 21.56
CA SER A 548 13.38 14.30 22.19
C SER A 548 13.40 13.17 21.15
N LEU A 549 13.84 11.99 21.59
CA LEU A 549 13.70 10.75 20.86
C LEU A 549 12.30 10.16 21.08
N PHE A 550 11.71 9.67 20.01
CA PHE A 550 10.42 9.00 19.99
C PHE A 550 10.59 7.54 19.56
N LEU A 551 9.79 6.65 20.13
CA LEU A 551 9.71 5.24 19.79
C LEU A 551 8.23 4.88 19.60
N CYS A 552 7.85 4.47 18.40
CA CYS A 552 6.50 3.93 18.17
C CYS A 552 6.50 2.40 18.25
N LYS A 553 5.67 1.86 19.15
CA LYS A 553 5.47 0.43 19.36
C LYS A 553 4.24 -0.08 18.62
N SER A 554 4.00 -1.39 18.68
CA SER A 554 2.76 -2.03 18.20
C SER A 554 1.51 -1.31 18.72
N ARG A 555 0.45 -1.27 17.91
CA ARG A 555 -0.83 -0.57 18.20
C ARG A 555 -0.72 0.95 18.30
N GLY A 556 0.25 1.57 17.63
CA GLY A 556 0.40 3.03 17.59
C GLY A 556 0.86 3.66 18.90
N ASN A 557 1.37 2.87 19.84
CA ASN A 557 1.84 3.38 21.14
C ASN A 557 3.13 4.19 20.96
N LEU A 558 3.01 5.51 20.87
CA LEU A 558 4.11 6.44 20.74
C LEU A 558 4.69 6.78 22.13
N LEU A 559 5.97 6.47 22.33
CA LEU A 559 6.73 6.80 23.53
C LEU A 559 7.71 7.92 23.25
N ARG A 560 7.99 8.74 24.26
CA ARG A 560 8.97 9.82 24.25
C ARG A 560 10.04 9.58 25.32
N TYR A 561 11.30 9.88 25.00
CA TYR A 561 12.41 9.76 25.92
C TYR A 561 12.59 11.02 26.77
N THR A 562 12.40 10.93 28.08
CA THR A 562 12.39 12.07 28.98
C THR A 562 13.77 12.41 29.54
N GLU A 563 13.92 13.62 30.08
CA GLU A 563 15.14 14.08 30.77
C GLU A 563 15.54 13.18 31.94
N HIS A 564 14.56 12.50 32.56
CA HIS A 564 14.76 11.50 33.60
C HIS A 564 15.22 10.13 33.06
N LYS A 565 15.61 10.07 31.78
CA LYS A 565 16.12 8.88 31.10
C LYS A 565 15.10 7.73 31.01
N LYS A 566 13.82 8.06 30.90
CA LYS A 566 12.70 7.10 30.83
C LYS A 566 11.92 7.25 29.53
N TRP A 567 11.28 6.18 29.10
CA TRP A 567 10.33 6.20 27.99
C TRP A 567 8.91 6.33 28.55
N GLU A 568 8.22 7.40 28.20
CA GLU A 568 6.87 7.72 28.68
C GLU A 568 5.90 7.83 27.51
N LEU A 569 4.63 7.45 27.73
CA LEU A 569 3.61 7.48 26.69
C LEU A 569 3.27 8.93 26.31
N VAL A 570 3.16 9.19 25.01
CA VAL A 570 2.65 10.47 24.51
C VAL A 570 1.12 10.45 24.58
N GLU A 571 0.54 11.40 25.33
CA GLU A 571 -0.92 11.48 25.52
C GLU A 571 -1.65 11.93 24.25
N THR A 572 -1.04 12.82 23.46
CA THR A 572 -1.60 13.25 22.18
C THR A 572 -1.50 12.14 21.16
N ALA A 573 -2.63 11.82 20.52
CA ALA A 573 -2.68 10.79 19.50
C ALA A 573 -2.02 11.26 18.19
N PHE A 574 -1.02 10.52 17.74
CA PHE A 574 -0.38 10.68 16.43
C PHE A 574 -0.37 9.34 15.70
N GLU A 575 -0.68 9.36 14.41
CA GLU A 575 -0.66 8.17 13.56
C GLU A 575 0.76 7.92 13.06
N VAL A 576 1.53 7.15 13.83
CA VAL A 576 2.93 6.82 13.53
C VAL A 576 3.05 5.31 13.36
N GLN A 577 3.67 4.87 12.27
CA GLN A 577 3.89 3.45 12.04
C GLN A 577 4.76 2.82 13.15
N PRO A 578 4.39 1.64 13.70
CA PRO A 578 5.20 0.89 14.64
C PRO A 578 6.62 0.61 14.15
N ARG A 579 7.52 0.28 15.09
CA ARG A 579 8.95 0.01 14.82
C ARG A 579 9.69 1.22 14.25
N SER A 580 9.30 2.41 14.70
CA SER A 580 9.94 3.67 14.32
C SER A 580 10.66 4.28 15.51
N ILE A 581 11.92 4.71 15.32
CA ILE A 581 12.71 5.52 16.24
C ILE A 581 13.22 6.75 15.51
N PHE A 582 12.88 7.93 16.01
CA PHE A 582 13.28 9.20 15.41
C PHE A 582 13.47 10.28 16.46
N PHE A 583 14.18 11.34 16.09
CA PHE A 583 14.33 12.57 16.86
C PHE A 583 13.39 13.62 16.33
N GLY A 584 12.70 14.31 17.23
CA GLY A 584 11.69 15.30 16.86
C GLY A 584 11.19 16.10 18.04
N GLN A 585 10.04 16.75 17.86
CA GLN A 585 9.42 17.64 18.84
C GLN A 585 7.91 17.67 18.65
N ILE A 586 7.16 17.74 19.76
CA ILE A 586 5.74 18.09 19.72
C ILE A 586 5.63 19.61 19.81
N VAL A 587 5.08 20.23 18.76
CA VAL A 587 4.95 21.69 18.64
C VAL A 587 3.49 22.09 18.51
N TYR A 588 3.17 23.31 18.92
CA TYR A 588 1.87 23.91 18.63
C TYR A 588 1.93 24.65 17.30
N GLU A 589 1.09 24.21 16.36
CA GLU A 589 0.78 24.94 15.13
C GLU A 589 -0.40 25.87 15.37
N PHE A 590 -0.33 27.07 14.82
CA PHE A 590 -1.34 28.10 14.96
C PHE A 590 -1.99 28.42 13.63
N TYR A 591 -3.27 28.76 13.66
CA TYR A 591 -4.04 29.31 12.54
C TYR A 591 -4.88 30.49 13.00
N GLY A 592 -4.97 31.55 12.18
CA GLY A 592 -5.56 32.83 12.57
C GLY A 592 -4.59 33.71 13.38
N GLU A 593 -5.03 34.91 13.78
CA GLU A 593 -4.22 35.87 14.54
C GLU A 593 -5.06 36.57 15.62
N GLY A 594 -4.39 37.00 16.70
CA GLY A 594 -5.04 37.68 17.83
C GLY A 594 -6.11 36.82 18.47
N ARG A 595 -7.35 37.34 18.55
CA ARG A 595 -8.46 36.66 19.23
C ARG A 595 -8.99 35.42 18.49
N THR A 596 -8.76 35.31 17.19
CA THR A 596 -9.23 34.17 16.36
C THR A 596 -8.24 33.01 16.30
N ILE A 597 -7.08 33.15 16.97
CA ILE A 597 -6.04 32.13 16.93
C ILE A 597 -6.53 30.80 17.53
N GLN A 598 -6.32 29.73 16.78
CA GLN A 598 -6.47 28.36 17.24
C GLN A 598 -5.09 27.71 17.28
N ARG A 599 -4.86 26.82 18.26
CA ARG A 599 -3.63 26.05 18.39
C ARG A 599 -3.92 24.56 18.31
N VAL A 600 -3.10 23.83 17.57
CA VAL A 600 -3.21 22.38 17.38
C VAL A 600 -1.84 21.75 17.62
N ALA A 601 -1.78 20.64 18.35
CA ALA A 601 -0.53 19.91 18.54
C ALA A 601 -0.16 19.14 17.27
N ALA A 602 1.11 19.22 16.88
CA ALA A 602 1.69 18.50 15.75
C ALA A 602 3.01 17.84 16.17
N LEU A 603 3.30 16.69 15.59
CA LEU A 603 4.56 15.97 15.78
C LEU A 603 5.48 16.28 14.60
N HIS A 604 6.59 16.96 14.89
CA HIS A 604 7.59 17.35 13.91
C HIS A 604 8.84 16.47 14.05
N ILE A 605 9.14 15.70 13.01
CA ILE A 605 10.34 14.86 12.91
C ILE A 605 11.52 15.72 12.42
N ILE A 606 12.70 15.54 13.00
CA ILE A 606 13.95 16.25 12.66
C ILE A 606 14.95 15.32 11.96
N ASP A 607 15.16 14.13 12.51
CA ASP A 607 16.11 13.11 12.02
C ASP A 607 15.64 11.72 12.48
N GLY A 608 16.13 10.64 11.87
CA GLY A 608 15.63 9.28 12.13
C GLY A 608 16.71 8.22 12.31
N ILE A 609 16.38 7.18 13.07
CA ILE A 609 17.21 5.97 13.26
C ILE A 609 16.60 4.82 12.47
N CYS A 610 15.31 4.59 12.66
CA CYS A 610 14.56 3.52 12.00
C CYS A 610 13.13 4.03 11.75
N LEU A 611 12.59 3.82 10.56
CA LEU A 611 11.24 4.27 10.19
C LEU A 611 10.46 3.07 9.70
N GLY A 612 9.39 2.68 10.38
CA GLY A 612 8.58 1.50 10.03
C GLY A 612 9.38 0.20 9.87
N GLY A 613 10.47 0.03 10.63
CA GLY A 613 11.40 -1.10 10.49
C GLY A 613 12.55 -0.93 9.48
N ILE A 614 12.56 0.15 8.69
CA ILE A 614 13.65 0.47 7.76
C ILE A 614 14.78 1.20 8.51
N ASP A 615 15.95 0.57 8.63
CA ASP A 615 17.14 1.14 9.28
C ASP A 615 17.80 2.21 8.40
N ILE A 616 17.89 3.44 8.93
CA ILE A 616 18.49 4.59 8.26
C ILE A 616 19.63 5.22 9.05
N ARG A 617 19.97 4.67 10.23
CA ARG A 617 20.79 5.35 11.25
C ARG A 617 22.23 5.66 10.81
N ARG A 618 22.74 5.00 9.76
CA ARG A 618 24.09 5.20 9.20
C ARG A 618 24.11 5.89 7.84
N ARG A 619 22.96 6.22 7.27
CA ARG A 619 22.89 7.03 6.04
C ARG A 619 23.39 8.45 6.32
N PRO A 620 23.90 9.19 5.32
CA PRO A 620 24.23 10.61 5.46
C PRO A 620 23.05 11.43 6.01
N PHE A 621 23.32 12.54 6.71
CA PHE A 621 22.28 13.32 7.40
C PHE A 621 21.17 13.76 6.44
N ARG A 622 21.55 14.26 5.26
CA ARG A 622 20.59 14.71 4.24
C ARG A 622 19.66 13.61 3.74
N GLU A 623 20.19 12.39 3.55
CA GLU A 623 19.37 11.24 3.15
C GLU A 623 18.37 10.88 4.26
N ARG A 624 18.81 10.89 5.53
CA ARG A 624 17.91 10.60 6.66
C ARG A 624 16.78 11.61 6.76
N VAL A 625 17.09 12.91 6.63
CA VAL A 625 16.07 13.98 6.67
C VAL A 625 15.08 13.84 5.50
N SER A 626 15.57 13.53 4.29
CA SER A 626 14.71 13.24 3.13
C SER A 626 13.80 12.04 3.37
N MET A 627 14.31 10.97 4.00
CA MET A 627 13.49 9.81 4.39
C MET A 627 12.48 10.16 5.48
N CYS A 628 12.82 11.00 6.46
CA CYS A 628 11.89 11.50 7.47
C CYS A 628 10.76 12.34 6.86
N ASP A 629 11.05 13.15 5.84
CA ASP A 629 10.04 13.88 5.07
C ASP A 629 9.11 12.95 4.31
N LYS A 630 9.68 12.00 3.57
CA LYS A 630 8.92 10.96 2.86
C LYS A 630 8.02 10.16 3.82
N PHE A 631 8.54 9.76 4.98
CA PHE A 631 7.78 9.06 6.03
C PHE A 631 6.66 9.93 6.61
N ALA A 632 6.93 11.19 6.94
CA ALA A 632 5.89 12.08 7.47
C ALA A 632 4.75 12.27 6.45
N ARG A 633 5.08 12.47 5.17
CA ARG A 633 4.09 12.66 4.09
C ARG A 633 3.24 11.41 3.86
N SER A 634 3.79 10.19 3.98
CA SER A 634 2.99 8.99 3.74
C SER A 634 1.96 8.73 4.83
N LEU A 635 2.28 9.07 6.08
CA LEU A 635 1.38 8.87 7.21
C LEU A 635 0.41 10.03 7.41
N ASN A 636 0.78 11.25 7.01
CA ASN A 636 -0.08 12.41 7.18
C ASN A 636 -1.34 12.30 6.33
N LYS A 637 -2.47 12.78 6.87
CA LYS A 637 -3.80 12.79 6.25
C LYS A 637 -4.42 14.19 6.33
N PRO A 638 -3.76 15.21 5.74
CA PRO A 638 -4.12 16.61 5.97
C PRO A 638 -5.50 16.98 5.40
N TYR A 639 -6.00 16.25 4.39
CA TYR A 639 -7.25 16.57 3.70
C TYR A 639 -8.47 15.81 4.23
N ARG A 640 -8.32 14.98 5.27
CA ARG A 640 -9.47 14.36 5.95
C ARG A 640 -10.29 15.42 6.70
N LYS A 641 -11.61 15.39 6.50
CA LYS A 641 -12.57 16.27 7.19
C LYS A 641 -12.53 16.07 8.72
N GLU A 642 -12.53 14.82 9.16
CA GLU A 642 -12.41 14.46 10.57
C GLU A 642 -10.96 14.10 10.92
N ARG A 643 -10.30 14.99 11.68
CA ARG A 643 -8.93 14.74 12.16
C ARG A 643 -8.97 14.12 13.54
N THR A 644 -8.78 12.81 13.62
CA THR A 644 -8.63 12.08 14.89
C THR A 644 -7.20 12.20 15.47
N PHE A 645 -6.21 12.46 14.61
CA PHE A 645 -4.80 12.50 14.96
C PHE A 645 -4.19 13.88 14.71
N GLY A 646 -3.19 14.24 15.52
CA GLY A 646 -2.37 15.42 15.28
C GLY A 646 -1.56 15.29 13.98
N ALA A 647 -1.21 16.43 13.39
CA ALA A 647 -0.44 16.43 12.15
C ALA A 647 0.97 15.85 12.35
N LEU A 648 1.46 15.10 11.36
CA LEU A 648 2.84 14.61 11.31
C LEU A 648 3.58 15.38 10.20
N ARG A 649 4.74 15.96 10.53
CA ARG A 649 5.57 16.70 9.58
C ARG A 649 7.04 16.37 9.75
N SER A 650 7.82 16.58 8.71
CA SER A 650 9.26 16.79 8.86
C SER A 650 9.53 18.27 9.05
N LYS A 651 10.53 18.63 9.87
CA LYS A 651 10.97 20.01 9.99
C LYS A 651 11.64 20.44 8.69
N PRO A 652 11.35 21.66 8.19
CA PRO A 652 12.16 22.23 7.13
C PRO A 652 13.60 22.36 7.63
N PHE A 653 14.55 22.00 6.78
CA PHE A 653 15.97 22.13 7.07
C PHE A 653 16.61 23.03 6.03
N PHE A 654 17.54 23.86 6.48
CA PHE A 654 18.17 24.90 5.68
C PHE A 654 19.68 24.72 5.72
N ARG A 655 20.40 25.15 4.69
CA ARG A 655 21.86 25.26 4.79
C ARG A 655 22.19 26.45 5.70
N LEU A 656 23.23 26.32 6.52
CA LEU A 656 23.62 27.41 7.43
C LEU A 656 23.98 28.70 6.69
N GLN A 657 24.61 28.59 5.52
CA GLN A 657 24.88 29.74 4.65
C GLN A 657 23.62 30.49 4.18
N ASP A 658 22.45 29.85 4.20
CA ASP A 658 21.19 30.43 3.73
C ASP A 658 20.33 30.96 4.91
N ILE A 659 20.95 31.23 6.09
CA ILE A 659 20.22 31.69 7.28
C ILE A 659 19.43 32.99 7.04
N GLY A 660 19.95 33.87 6.18
CA GLY A 660 19.28 35.11 5.80
C GLY A 660 17.94 34.86 5.12
N THR A 661 17.88 33.89 4.21
CA THR A 661 16.65 33.48 3.52
C THR A 661 15.62 32.94 4.50
N PHE A 662 16.04 32.10 5.45
CA PHE A 662 15.15 31.60 6.50
C PHE A 662 14.49 32.72 7.31
N PHE A 663 15.26 33.74 7.72
CA PHE A 663 14.69 34.87 8.44
C PHE A 663 13.83 35.78 7.54
N ALA A 664 14.09 35.84 6.24
CA ALA A 664 13.26 36.57 5.28
C ALA A 664 11.88 35.93 5.07
N ASP A 665 11.79 34.61 5.20
CA ASP A 665 10.53 33.85 5.08
C ASP A 665 9.66 33.91 6.36
N MET A 666 10.19 34.47 7.44
CA MET A 666 9.50 34.64 8.72
C MET A 666 8.88 36.03 8.86
N ARG A 667 7.84 36.15 9.69
CA ARG A 667 7.19 37.43 10.02
C ARG A 667 6.66 37.47 11.44
N HIS A 668 6.31 38.65 11.94
CA HIS A 668 5.59 38.78 13.20
C HIS A 668 4.12 38.35 13.06
N TYR A 669 3.67 37.56 14.03
CA TYR A 669 2.29 37.16 14.24
C TYR A 669 1.81 37.67 15.59
N VAL A 670 0.53 38.07 15.67
CA VAL A 670 -0.11 38.46 16.93
C VAL A 670 -0.72 37.23 17.59
N LEU A 671 -0.26 36.89 18.79
CA LEU A 671 -0.81 35.79 19.59
C LEU A 671 -2.05 36.22 20.40
N LYS A 672 -2.71 35.27 21.06
CA LYS A 672 -3.96 35.50 21.82
C LYS A 672 -3.82 36.51 22.96
N ASP A 673 -2.62 36.61 23.53
CA ASP A 673 -2.25 37.55 24.59
C ASP A 673 -1.82 38.93 24.06
N ASN A 674 -2.06 39.20 22.77
CA ASN A 674 -1.58 40.36 22.01
C ASN A 674 -0.05 40.49 21.91
N SER A 675 0.72 39.47 22.31
CA SER A 675 2.16 39.49 22.09
C SER A 675 2.48 39.31 20.60
N GLN A 676 3.47 40.05 20.11
CA GLN A 676 4.03 39.86 18.78
C GLN A 676 5.20 38.89 18.84
N ARG A 677 5.20 37.91 17.95
CA ARG A 677 6.23 36.86 17.89
C ARG A 677 6.61 36.56 16.45
N PHE A 678 7.91 36.36 16.24
CA PHE A 678 8.44 35.93 14.95
C PHE A 678 8.06 34.47 14.68
N GLY A 679 7.25 34.22 13.67
CA GLY A 679 6.70 32.91 13.31
C GLY A 679 7.16 32.45 11.94
N TYR A 680 7.18 31.12 11.77
CA TYR A 680 7.51 30.46 10.51
C TYR A 680 6.24 29.84 9.92
N ALA A 681 5.90 30.22 8.69
CA ALA A 681 4.72 29.74 7.99
C ALA A 681 4.89 28.28 7.51
N LEU A 682 3.79 27.54 7.52
CA LEU A 682 3.68 26.15 7.05
C LEU A 682 2.77 26.11 5.82
N ASP A 683 2.91 25.06 5.01
CA ASP A 683 2.26 24.95 3.70
C ASP A 683 0.72 24.97 3.72
N ASP A 684 0.10 24.70 4.87
CA ASP A 684 -1.37 24.70 5.06
C ASP A 684 -1.89 25.97 5.74
N LYS A 685 -1.23 27.11 5.51
CA LYS A 685 -1.57 28.44 6.09
C LYS A 685 -1.47 28.51 7.62
N LYS A 686 -0.89 27.49 8.24
CA LYS A 686 -0.54 27.50 9.65
C LYS A 686 0.83 28.12 9.84
N PHE A 687 1.20 28.37 11.09
CA PHE A 687 2.55 28.75 11.44
C PHE A 687 2.92 28.16 12.80
N PHE A 688 4.20 28.10 13.11
CA PHE A 688 4.65 27.86 14.48
C PHE A 688 5.65 28.94 14.89
N VAL A 689 5.81 29.16 16.20
CA VAL A 689 6.74 30.13 16.76
C VAL A 689 8.02 29.42 17.21
N PRO A 690 9.15 29.62 16.53
CA PRO A 690 10.40 29.01 16.96
C PRO A 690 10.92 29.66 18.26
N GLY A 691 11.65 28.87 19.05
CA GLY A 691 12.38 29.30 20.25
C GLY A 691 13.89 29.16 20.12
N GLY A 692 14.37 28.76 18.94
CA GLY A 692 15.79 28.57 18.68
C GLY A 692 16.03 27.84 17.37
N ILE A 693 17.31 27.62 17.07
CA ILE A 693 17.79 26.90 15.90
C ILE A 693 18.71 25.77 16.35
N LEU A 694 18.47 24.57 15.85
CA LEU A 694 19.33 23.42 16.06
C LEU A 694 20.13 23.14 14.79
N MET A 695 21.45 23.03 14.92
CA MET A 695 22.38 22.89 13.80
C MET A 695 23.05 21.51 13.79
N PHE A 696 23.20 20.96 12.60
CA PHE A 696 23.77 19.64 12.34
C PHE A 696 24.86 19.74 11.27
N CYS A 697 25.96 19.01 11.48
CA CYS A 697 27.00 18.82 10.46
C CYS A 697 26.70 17.54 9.67
N ASP A 698 26.79 17.61 8.34
CA ASP A 698 26.65 16.44 7.46
C ASP A 698 27.90 15.54 7.50
N LEU A 699 29.02 16.06 8.01
CA LEU A 699 30.31 15.38 8.09
C LEU A 699 30.69 15.01 9.54
N THR A 700 31.53 13.99 9.68
CA THR A 700 32.14 13.66 10.98
C THR A 700 33.17 14.70 11.40
N LYS A 701 33.48 14.75 12.70
CA LYS A 701 34.31 15.78 13.37
C LYS A 701 35.64 16.14 12.68
N TYR A 702 36.27 15.19 11.97
CA TYR A 702 37.58 15.38 11.36
C TYR A 702 37.53 15.70 9.86
N TYR A 703 36.35 15.67 9.24
CA TYR A 703 36.20 16.02 7.84
C TYR A 703 35.63 17.43 7.67
N VAL A 704 36.06 18.08 6.60
CA VAL A 704 35.50 19.34 6.09
C VAL A 704 35.37 19.22 4.58
N SER A 705 34.35 19.82 3.97
CA SER A 705 34.31 19.93 2.52
C SER A 705 35.13 21.11 2.02
N ALA A 706 35.60 21.03 0.77
CA ALA A 706 36.27 22.11 0.07
C ALA A 706 36.12 21.94 -1.46
N HIS A 707 36.22 23.03 -2.21
CA HIS A 707 36.22 23.00 -3.68
C HIS A 707 37.64 22.99 -4.24
N SER A 708 37.93 22.01 -5.10
CA SER A 708 39.21 21.92 -5.79
C SER A 708 39.32 22.97 -6.89
N ARG A 709 40.36 23.82 -6.84
CA ARG A 709 40.62 24.81 -7.89
C ARG A 709 41.06 24.18 -9.21
N SER A 710 41.70 23.02 -9.17
CA SER A 710 42.23 22.34 -10.36
C SER A 710 41.19 21.48 -11.07
N ARG A 711 40.25 20.87 -10.33
CA ARG A 711 39.20 20.01 -10.89
C ARG A 711 37.81 20.65 -10.92
N GLY A 712 37.61 21.77 -10.24
CA GLY A 712 36.28 22.39 -10.11
C GLY A 712 35.28 21.55 -9.31
N GLN A 713 35.74 20.54 -8.56
CA GLN A 713 34.90 19.55 -7.88
C GLN A 713 34.99 19.68 -6.35
N LEU A 714 33.89 19.35 -5.68
CA LEU A 714 33.83 19.20 -4.22
C LEU A 714 34.63 17.97 -3.78
N TYR A 715 35.44 18.13 -2.73
CA TYR A 715 36.13 17.03 -2.06
C TYR A 715 36.00 17.15 -0.54
N TYR A 716 36.16 16.01 0.14
CA TYR A 716 36.11 15.89 1.60
C TYR A 716 37.51 15.67 2.13
N PHE A 717 37.97 16.55 3.01
CA PHE A 717 39.32 16.56 3.54
C PHE A 717 39.34 16.23 5.02
N ASN A 718 40.16 15.25 5.40
CA ASN A 718 40.40 14.92 6.79
C ASN A 718 41.50 15.81 7.37
N VAL A 719 41.14 16.67 8.32
CA VAL A 719 42.07 17.64 8.88
C VAL A 719 43.20 17.01 9.71
N LYS A 720 43.03 15.76 10.18
CA LYS A 720 43.97 15.05 11.05
C LYS A 720 45.01 14.26 10.26
N ASN A 721 44.58 13.34 9.39
CA ASN A 721 45.48 12.48 8.62
C ASN A 721 45.78 12.99 7.20
N LYS A 722 45.18 14.12 6.80
CA LYS A 722 45.37 14.79 5.51
C LYS A 722 44.88 14.01 4.28
N GLU A 723 44.05 12.98 4.47
CA GLU A 723 43.38 12.28 3.37
C GLU A 723 42.32 13.17 2.70
N ALA A 724 42.14 13.01 1.39
CA ALA A 724 41.16 13.75 0.60
C ALA A 724 40.42 12.81 -0.36
N TYR A 725 39.10 12.93 -0.43
CA TYR A 725 38.26 12.12 -1.33
C TYR A 725 37.31 13.01 -2.11
N TYR A 726 37.29 12.87 -3.43
CA TYR A 726 36.23 13.43 -4.27
C TYR A 726 34.98 12.55 -4.18
N LYS A 727 33.79 13.14 -4.35
CA LYS A 727 32.50 12.45 -4.15
C LYS A 727 32.37 11.15 -4.97
N ASP A 728 32.86 11.15 -6.21
CA ASP A 728 32.90 10.02 -7.14
C ASP A 728 33.93 8.94 -6.79
N GLN A 729 34.87 9.26 -5.89
CA GLN A 729 36.01 8.41 -5.53
C GLN A 729 35.96 7.91 -4.08
N ILE A 730 34.87 8.16 -3.35
CA ILE A 730 34.72 7.69 -1.96
C ILE A 730 34.53 6.17 -1.97
N PRO A 731 35.45 5.38 -1.38
CA PRO A 731 35.22 3.95 -1.20
C PRO A 731 34.03 3.71 -0.28
N SER A 732 33.18 2.72 -0.56
CA SER A 732 31.99 2.43 0.26
C SER A 732 32.32 2.20 1.74
N LYS A 733 33.49 1.63 2.05
CA LYS A 733 33.97 1.42 3.42
C LYS A 733 34.32 2.72 4.16
N LYS A 734 34.71 3.77 3.42
CA LYS A 734 35.10 5.08 3.94
C LYS A 734 33.93 6.05 4.10
N ALA A 735 32.79 5.81 3.44
CA ALA A 735 31.61 6.68 3.52
C ALA A 735 31.17 6.92 4.98
N ASN A 736 31.17 5.89 5.82
CA ASN A 736 30.80 5.98 7.24
C ASN A 736 31.83 6.73 8.12
N GLU A 737 33.06 6.92 7.63
CA GLU A 737 34.07 7.75 8.30
C GLU A 737 33.90 9.24 7.93
N ILE A 738 33.36 9.53 6.74
CA ILE A 738 33.22 10.88 6.20
C ILE A 738 31.88 11.50 6.61
N PHE A 739 30.78 10.80 6.32
CA PHE A 739 29.42 11.31 6.54
C PHE A 739 28.91 10.98 7.94
N ALA A 740 28.26 11.95 8.57
CA ALA A 740 27.75 11.81 9.92
C ALA A 740 26.56 10.84 9.96
N SER A 741 26.68 9.78 10.75
CA SER A 741 25.55 8.93 11.16
C SER A 741 24.61 9.68 12.11
N PHE A 742 23.42 9.12 12.39
CA PHE A 742 22.47 9.70 13.34
C PHE A 742 23.12 9.98 14.69
N ARG A 743 23.85 9.01 15.27
CA ARG A 743 24.52 9.19 16.57
C ARG A 743 25.56 10.31 16.52
N CYS A 744 26.30 10.44 15.41
CA CYS A 744 27.25 11.53 15.24
C CYS A 744 26.53 12.89 15.16
N SER A 745 25.55 13.03 14.27
CA SER A 745 24.76 14.26 14.12
C SER A 745 24.07 14.64 15.43
N PHE A 746 23.47 13.67 16.12
CA PHE A 746 22.83 13.86 17.42
C PHE A 746 23.83 14.31 18.48
N SER A 747 24.94 13.59 18.69
CA SER A 747 25.89 13.91 19.77
C SER A 747 26.64 15.23 19.59
N TYR A 748 26.84 15.69 18.36
CA TYR A 748 27.59 16.92 18.06
C TYR A 748 26.72 18.09 17.60
N ARG A 749 25.39 17.96 17.72
CA ARG A 749 24.46 19.05 17.37
C ARG A 749 24.70 20.30 18.21
N LEU A 750 24.53 21.45 17.59
CA LEU A 750 24.66 22.75 18.24
C LEU A 750 23.28 23.39 18.40
N LEU A 751 23.04 24.10 19.49
CA LEU A 751 21.78 24.79 19.75
C LEU A 751 22.04 26.28 19.91
N TRP A 752 21.37 27.10 19.11
CA TRP A 752 21.21 28.52 19.38
C TRP A 752 19.82 28.75 19.96
N LYS A 753 19.74 28.87 21.29
CA LYS A 753 18.49 29.07 22.03
C LYS A 753 18.17 30.56 22.12
N TRP A 754 16.91 30.92 21.88
CA TRP A 754 16.44 32.30 21.98
C TRP A 754 15.87 32.54 23.38
N THR A 755 16.65 33.20 24.21
CA THR A 755 16.26 33.63 25.57
C THR A 755 15.68 35.05 25.58
N ASP A 756 16.01 35.86 24.58
CA ASP A 756 15.48 37.20 24.36
C ASP A 756 14.94 37.33 22.93
N LEU A 757 13.76 37.96 22.78
CA LEU A 757 13.11 38.22 21.50
C LEU A 757 13.98 39.07 20.56
N ARG A 758 14.80 39.96 21.14
CA ARG A 758 15.71 40.83 20.37
C ARG A 758 16.76 40.02 19.61
N GLN A 759 17.10 38.79 20.02
CA GLN A 759 18.14 37.99 19.38
C GLN A 759 17.90 37.69 17.90
N VAL A 760 16.64 37.73 17.45
CA VAL A 760 16.27 37.43 16.05
C VAL A 760 15.97 38.67 15.22
N GLU A 761 15.92 39.84 15.85
CA GLU A 761 15.70 41.11 15.18
C GLU A 761 16.96 41.49 14.38
N GLU A 762 16.78 42.02 13.17
CA GLU A 762 17.87 42.24 12.21
C GLU A 762 18.91 43.24 12.70
N LEU A 763 18.47 44.30 13.36
CA LEU A 763 19.29 45.42 13.82
C LEU A 763 19.66 45.32 15.31
N ALA A 764 19.28 44.25 15.99
CA ALA A 764 19.58 44.09 17.40
C ALA A 764 21.03 43.63 17.62
N THR A 765 21.68 44.26 18.59
CA THR A 765 23.01 43.93 19.08
C THR A 765 23.04 44.12 20.60
N ASP A 766 23.96 43.44 21.27
CA ASP A 766 24.22 43.61 22.70
C ASP A 766 25.74 43.51 22.92
N ASP A 767 26.25 44.24 23.92
CA ASP A 767 27.66 44.21 24.29
C ASP A 767 28.01 42.95 25.10
N ASN A 768 27.01 42.16 25.52
CA ASN A 768 27.23 40.92 26.26
C ASN A 768 27.82 39.82 25.34
N PRO A 769 29.10 39.41 25.51
CA PRO A 769 29.74 38.42 24.64
C PRO A 769 29.21 36.99 24.83
N LYS A 770 28.26 36.79 25.77
CA LYS A 770 27.60 35.52 26.07
C LYS A 770 26.18 35.40 25.48
N ILE A 771 25.78 36.34 24.61
CA ILE A 771 24.52 36.26 23.87
C ILE A 771 24.83 36.38 22.38
N LEU A 772 24.25 35.50 21.56
CA LEU A 772 24.34 35.56 20.11
C LEU A 772 23.08 36.20 19.51
N PHE A 773 23.29 37.16 18.63
CA PHE A 773 22.25 37.81 17.82
C PHE A 773 22.30 37.33 16.36
N ARG A 774 21.20 37.56 15.64
CA ARG A 774 21.10 37.31 14.20
C ARG A 774 22.23 37.98 13.43
N SER A 775 22.57 39.22 13.78
CA SER A 775 23.68 39.99 13.19
C SER A 775 25.03 39.30 13.34
N ASP A 776 25.30 38.68 14.50
CA ASP A 776 26.52 37.90 14.74
C ASP A 776 26.62 36.67 13.83
N PHE A 777 25.51 35.95 13.64
CA PHE A 777 25.45 34.80 12.73
C PHE A 777 25.68 35.22 11.27
N VAL A 778 25.02 36.29 10.82
CA VAL A 778 25.16 36.82 9.47
C VAL A 778 26.61 37.22 9.20
N LYS A 779 27.22 37.97 10.12
CA LYS A 779 28.63 38.36 10.02
C LYS A 779 29.56 37.15 10.03
N PHE A 780 29.37 36.21 10.95
CA PHE A 780 30.17 34.98 11.03
C PHE A 780 30.13 34.19 9.71
N ILE A 781 28.96 34.08 9.09
CA ILE A 781 28.79 33.38 7.81
C ILE A 781 29.51 34.13 6.69
N ALA A 782 29.34 35.45 6.61
CA ALA A 782 30.01 36.29 5.60
C ALA A 782 31.53 36.17 5.69
N ASP A 783 32.09 36.26 6.90
CA ASP A 783 33.52 36.11 7.18
C ASP A 783 34.05 34.74 6.74
N LYS A 784 33.27 33.66 6.93
CA LYS A 784 33.66 32.29 6.55
C LYS A 784 33.56 32.01 5.06
N LEU A 785 32.64 32.67 4.36
CA LEU A 785 32.45 32.52 2.91
C LEU A 785 33.39 33.44 2.10
N GLY A 786 34.10 34.37 2.75
CA GLY A 786 34.97 35.32 2.08
C GLY A 786 34.23 36.45 1.38
N HIS A 787 32.98 36.71 1.79
CA HIS A 787 32.19 37.87 1.36
C HIS A 787 32.42 39.00 2.36
N SER A 788 33.54 39.71 2.23
CA SER A 788 33.78 41.00 2.90
C SER A 788 33.34 42.14 2.01
#